data_AF-A0A957Z743-F1
#
_entry.id   AF-A0A957Z743-F1
#
_cell.length_a   1.000
_cell.length_b   1.000
_cell.length_c   1.000
_cell.angle_alpha   90.00
_cell.angle_beta   90.00
_cell.angle_gamma   90.00
#
_symmetry.space_group_name_H-M   'P 1'
#
loop_
_entity.id
_entity.type
_entity.pdbx_description
1 polymer ?
#
loop_
_entity_poly.entity_id
_entity_poly.type
_entity_poly.pdbx_seq_one_letter_code
_entity_poly.pdbx_strand_id
1 'polypeptide(L)'
;AAASVTLTGGVAIYGCFFGNETALAQRNSTTNVSTLSGDIGETGVMSDNVWHVVVASNVGPTTILDGVTIRDGGGTGPGLFGAPANGGGIYMSHASPTIANVTLFNNKAEQMGGAIYVHSGNPQLTNVGIYSNSAGLNGGGIYSEVTYDGIGGRIAITSSAFYSNTAGLFGGGLYNNAGSPQLSNVLFQGHTAKLAGSAIYLSKGSATIADTQFIGNYGASWGSGLYNKENSVVLRGVIFSGSQATYGAAIFNSEASVTIENLSLISSTAKYNGGGILSDRSFVTITNAAIALNSAKYGGGMYNDTSEIVLTNATFYSNTASADGGAMFNDAASPILTHFTGVGNRADHYGGAIYSILGTPVVRNGILWGNSAEKGGAMIGTATLVRSIVEGGCPTGVSCTSVWGENPILGTFGKYGGSVETIPILTLSAAIDRSSSDCAATDARGVARPQGTGCDLGAYETRGLALTVAGGNGQAKEVYKTYDQPLRVTATHVEGHAVDNASITFNSPASGAATNPISQTTVMASGQASVTVRANGYSGAYSVTVRAPGSQPVYFNLDNLDAPIAGLEVGYSGSTPVGQAALFTATTQGGTNVSFAWDFGDASTGSGGQTFHIYQLAGTYHVTVTASNDTASTQEFLEIDVYDVALAGLTVSNSGPTVLGASTTFTATAQAGTGLTYNWHFGDGGQASGASVAHTYAAPGVYTATVTAANGTSNAQSQTAVIVEQALAGVSLQGASSGEVGRAVSFAVQVGAGQASRITWQFGDELMAAAPAEASAGYAPWASVDHVYAAPGTYQVIATVANAVSQVQVGTSVAIRDVAIADSSIDWSGQLEIGQTLNFIARMSEGTSVSCIWDFDDGTPPLSGCDVEHTYVIGGNYTVKLWTVNSIGAAVTKTNLKVTDPTPAAQGNALYLPAIRR
;
A
#
# COMPACT_ATOMS: atom_id res chain seq x y z
N ALA A 1 30.00 73.20 -1.56
CA ALA A 1 31.26 73.10 -0.76
C ALA A 1 31.52 71.63 -0.37
N ALA A 2 32.76 71.25 -0.04
CA ALA A 2 33.17 69.88 0.31
C ALA A 2 32.75 69.46 1.74
N ALA A 3 31.45 69.40 2.02
CA ALA A 3 30.90 69.03 3.32
C ALA A 3 30.03 67.78 3.21
N SER A 4 30.64 66.59 3.18
CA SER A 4 29.93 65.30 3.14
C SER A 4 30.18 64.51 4.42
N VAL A 5 29.16 63.77 4.90
CA VAL A 5 29.34 62.82 6.01
C VAL A 5 29.97 61.54 5.45
N THR A 6 31.16 61.17 5.95
CA THR A 6 31.85 59.95 5.49
C THR A 6 31.60 58.81 6.46
N LEU A 7 31.01 57.71 5.99
CA LEU A 7 30.84 56.49 6.76
C LEU A 7 32.18 55.77 6.91
N THR A 8 32.53 55.41 8.14
CA THR A 8 33.80 54.74 8.48
C THR A 8 33.55 53.27 8.80
N GLY A 9 34.49 52.40 8.43
CA GLY A 9 34.44 50.95 8.68
C GLY A 9 34.21 50.63 10.16
N GLY A 10 33.17 49.83 10.46
CA GLY A 10 32.84 49.39 11.83
C GLY A 10 32.21 50.45 12.74
N VAL A 11 31.88 51.63 12.21
CA VAL A 11 31.20 52.70 12.96
C VAL A 11 29.70 52.66 12.71
N ALA A 12 28.92 52.80 13.78
CA ALA A 12 27.46 52.92 13.73
C ALA A 12 27.02 54.36 14.03
N ILE A 13 26.22 54.95 13.14
CA ILE A 13 25.59 56.26 13.31
C ILE A 13 24.11 56.06 13.55
N TYR A 14 23.62 56.58 14.67
CA TYR A 14 22.23 56.49 15.09
C TYR A 14 21.61 57.89 15.21
N GLY A 15 20.48 58.13 14.56
CA GLY A 15 19.64 59.32 14.77
C GLY A 15 18.46 59.04 15.71
N CYS A 16 17.47 59.93 15.73
CA CYS A 16 16.23 59.80 16.52
C CYS A 16 16.33 60.07 18.04
N PHE A 17 17.35 60.82 18.48
CA PHE A 17 17.55 61.19 19.87
C PHE A 17 17.08 62.61 20.18
N PHE A 18 16.47 62.79 21.35
CA PHE A 18 16.19 64.08 21.98
C PHE A 18 17.42 64.64 22.70
N GLY A 19 18.33 63.77 23.17
CA GLY A 19 19.57 64.12 23.85
C GLY A 19 19.58 63.81 25.36
N ASN A 20 18.55 63.13 25.88
CA ASN A 20 18.47 62.69 27.28
C ASN A 20 18.32 61.17 27.44
N GLU A 21 18.35 60.43 26.33
CA GLU A 21 18.28 58.98 26.32
C GLU A 21 19.53 58.34 26.96
N THR A 22 19.32 57.24 27.66
CA THR A 22 20.37 56.43 28.31
C THR A 22 20.55 55.06 27.63
N ALA A 23 19.66 54.70 26.70
CA ALA A 23 19.72 53.46 25.93
C ALA A 23 19.23 53.65 24.49
N LEU A 24 19.78 52.87 23.55
CA LEU A 24 19.46 52.93 22.11
C LEU A 24 17.97 52.69 21.81
N ALA A 25 17.28 51.92 22.65
CA ALA A 25 15.86 51.61 22.49
C ALA A 25 14.92 52.77 22.84
N GLN A 26 15.41 53.85 23.46
CA GLN A 26 14.60 55.02 23.85
C GLN A 26 14.41 56.04 22.71
N ARG A 27 15.08 55.82 21.56
CA ARG A 27 14.96 56.67 20.38
C ARG A 27 13.52 56.74 19.86
N ASN A 28 13.10 57.90 19.37
CA ASN A 28 11.77 58.11 18.79
C ASN A 28 11.87 58.82 17.44
N SER A 29 11.66 58.06 16.35
CA SER A 29 11.75 58.56 14.98
C SER A 29 10.59 59.45 14.56
N THR A 30 9.46 59.41 15.27
CA THR A 30 8.30 60.25 14.98
C THR A 30 8.47 61.66 15.53
N THR A 31 9.10 61.81 16.70
CA THR A 31 9.20 63.11 17.38
C THR A 31 10.58 63.75 17.29
N ASN A 32 11.66 62.97 17.12
CA ASN A 32 13.04 63.46 17.22
C ASN A 32 13.82 63.28 15.90
N VAL A 33 13.32 63.84 14.80
CA VAL A 33 13.92 63.64 13.46
C VAL A 33 15.37 64.17 13.41
N SER A 34 16.31 63.29 13.07
CA SER A 34 17.71 63.66 12.80
C SER A 34 17.94 63.83 11.30
N THR A 35 18.37 65.01 10.86
CA THR A 35 18.47 65.35 9.43
C THR A 35 19.91 65.65 9.02
N LEU A 36 20.37 64.99 7.96
CA LEU A 36 21.56 65.33 7.18
C LEU A 36 21.09 66.06 5.91
N SER A 37 21.38 67.36 5.83
CA SER A 37 20.93 68.23 4.73
C SER A 37 22.09 68.57 3.80
N GLY A 38 21.87 68.46 2.49
CA GLY A 38 22.77 68.96 1.47
C GLY A 38 22.66 70.47 1.23
N ASP A 39 21.58 71.11 1.68
CA ASP A 39 21.38 72.56 1.63
C ASP A 39 22.29 73.27 2.67
N ILE A 40 23.46 73.75 2.22
CA ILE A 40 24.53 74.31 3.06
C ILE A 40 24.84 75.79 2.76
N GLY A 41 24.07 76.42 1.86
CA GLY A 41 24.22 77.79 1.43
C GLY A 41 22.92 78.57 1.52
N GLU A 42 22.48 79.17 0.41
CA GLU A 42 21.18 79.83 0.31
C GLU A 42 20.06 78.78 0.23
N THR A 43 19.10 78.84 1.17
CA THR A 43 18.02 77.87 1.26
C THR A 43 17.33 77.64 -0.09
N GLY A 44 17.33 76.39 -0.54
CA GLY A 44 16.69 75.98 -1.79
C GLY A 44 17.48 76.26 -3.07
N VAL A 45 18.71 76.78 -2.98
CA VAL A 45 19.56 77.04 -4.15
C VAL A 45 20.43 75.83 -4.47
N MET A 46 19.98 74.98 -5.40
CA MET A 46 20.68 73.72 -5.71
C MET A 46 22.15 73.88 -6.16
N SER A 47 22.59 75.05 -6.62
CA SER A 47 23.97 75.23 -7.09
C SER A 47 25.02 75.32 -5.98
N ASP A 48 24.61 75.60 -4.73
CA ASP A 48 25.55 75.67 -3.61
C ASP A 48 25.46 74.46 -2.65
N ASN A 49 24.49 73.56 -2.87
CA ASN A 49 24.32 72.33 -2.12
C ASN A 49 25.57 71.42 -2.14
N VAL A 50 25.61 70.51 -1.17
CA VAL A 50 26.54 69.38 -1.15
C VAL A 50 26.23 68.44 -2.31
N TRP A 51 27.28 67.83 -2.88
CA TRP A 51 27.15 66.88 -3.99
C TRP A 51 26.60 65.54 -3.54
N HIS A 52 27.22 64.98 -2.50
CA HIS A 52 26.78 63.76 -1.82
C HIS A 52 26.61 64.09 -0.35
N VAL A 53 25.40 63.99 0.19
CA VAL A 53 25.20 64.24 1.63
C VAL A 53 25.99 63.22 2.46
N VAL A 54 26.02 61.96 2.01
CA VAL A 54 26.75 60.86 2.64
C VAL A 54 27.64 60.16 1.62
N VAL A 55 28.85 59.77 2.03
CA VAL A 55 29.80 59.00 1.23
C VAL A 55 30.23 57.76 2.00
N ALA A 56 30.27 56.61 1.34
CA ALA A 56 30.81 55.37 1.89
C ALA A 56 31.78 54.73 0.88
N SER A 57 32.98 54.39 1.34
CA SER A 57 34.00 53.77 0.50
C SER A 57 34.70 52.65 1.25
N ASN A 58 34.77 51.45 0.66
CA ASN A 58 35.47 50.29 1.23
C ASN A 58 35.00 49.94 2.66
N VAL A 59 33.69 50.01 2.92
CA VAL A 59 33.09 49.66 4.22
C VAL A 59 32.26 48.38 4.15
N GLY A 60 32.24 47.61 5.23
CA GLY A 60 31.47 46.36 5.35
C GLY A 60 30.12 46.55 6.05
N PRO A 61 29.35 45.45 6.24
CA PRO A 61 28.01 45.48 6.85
C PRO A 61 27.98 45.86 8.32
N THR A 62 29.12 45.87 9.00
CA THR A 62 29.27 46.37 10.39
C THR A 62 29.25 47.89 10.47
N THR A 63 29.36 48.61 9.35
CA THR A 63 29.10 50.05 9.29
C THR A 63 27.60 50.27 9.19
N ILE A 64 27.03 51.01 10.14
CA ILE A 64 25.58 51.17 10.29
C ILE A 64 25.21 52.64 10.15
N LEU A 65 24.15 52.92 9.38
CA LEU A 65 23.46 54.20 9.35
C LEU A 65 21.98 53.96 9.67
N ASP A 66 21.52 54.43 10.82
CA ASP A 66 20.19 54.11 11.32
C ASP A 66 19.43 55.32 11.89
N GLY A 67 18.20 55.56 11.43
CA GLY A 67 17.30 56.56 12.01
C GLY A 67 17.61 58.01 11.59
N VAL A 68 18.08 58.22 10.36
CA VAL A 68 18.37 59.56 9.84
C VAL A 68 17.58 59.89 8.58
N THR A 69 17.32 61.17 8.36
CA THR A 69 16.75 61.72 7.14
C THR A 69 17.86 62.37 6.31
N ILE A 70 17.97 62.02 5.03
CA ILE A 70 18.96 62.54 4.07
C ILE A 70 18.22 63.30 2.97
N ARG A 71 18.52 64.59 2.82
CA ARG A 71 17.79 65.43 1.86
C ARG A 71 18.64 66.49 1.18
N ASP A 72 18.14 66.99 0.07
CA ASP A 72 18.64 68.16 -0.67
C ASP A 72 20.10 68.06 -1.11
N GLY A 73 20.59 66.84 -1.36
CA GLY A 73 21.87 66.63 -2.04
C GLY A 73 21.77 66.85 -3.55
N GLY A 74 22.91 67.09 -4.21
CA GLY A 74 22.97 67.27 -5.67
C GLY A 74 23.46 68.64 -6.13
N GLY A 75 24.42 69.23 -5.43
CA GLY A 75 25.08 70.48 -5.82
C GLY A 75 25.60 70.49 -7.26
N THR A 76 25.54 71.64 -7.95
CA THR A 76 26.06 71.79 -9.32
C THR A 76 27.39 72.57 -9.34
N GLY A 77 28.46 72.03 -9.95
CA GLY A 77 29.77 72.73 -10.07
C GLY A 77 30.93 71.85 -10.60
N PRO A 78 32.18 72.35 -10.67
CA PRO A 78 33.38 71.54 -10.91
C PRO A 78 33.98 71.09 -9.58
N GLY A 79 33.86 69.82 -9.22
CA GLY A 79 34.18 69.33 -7.87
C GLY A 79 35.47 68.56 -7.79
N LEU A 80 35.81 68.21 -6.56
CA LEU A 80 36.96 67.38 -6.22
C LEU A 80 36.71 65.94 -6.70
N PHE A 81 37.73 65.33 -7.32
CA PHE A 81 37.81 63.91 -7.73
C PHE A 81 37.07 63.46 -9.00
N GLY A 82 36.55 64.36 -9.84
CA GLY A 82 36.16 63.99 -11.21
C GLY A 82 34.93 63.08 -11.36
N ALA A 83 34.10 62.92 -10.32
CA ALA A 83 32.81 62.22 -10.40
C ALA A 83 31.61 63.05 -9.84
N PRO A 84 31.27 64.22 -10.43
CA PRO A 84 30.17 65.08 -9.96
C PRO A 84 28.75 64.53 -10.05
N ALA A 85 28.57 63.46 -10.82
CA ALA A 85 27.30 63.26 -11.48
C ALA A 85 26.39 62.22 -10.80
N ASN A 86 26.86 61.51 -9.76
CA ASN A 86 26.21 60.30 -9.27
C ASN A 86 25.98 60.33 -7.75
N GLY A 87 24.81 59.90 -7.25
CA GLY A 87 24.60 59.70 -5.81
C GLY A 87 24.33 61.00 -5.03
N GLY A 88 23.24 61.71 -5.32
CA GLY A 88 22.93 62.99 -4.65
C GLY A 88 22.78 62.86 -3.13
N GLY A 89 22.07 61.83 -2.66
CA GLY A 89 21.94 61.53 -1.24
C GLY A 89 23.16 60.76 -0.70
N ILE A 90 23.35 59.53 -1.19
CA ILE A 90 24.44 58.64 -0.78
C ILE A 90 25.25 58.18 -1.99
N TYR A 91 26.56 58.36 -1.91
CA TYR A 91 27.52 57.77 -2.85
C TYR A 91 28.25 56.58 -2.22
N MET A 92 28.21 55.41 -2.86
CA MET A 92 28.86 54.19 -2.39
C MET A 92 29.82 53.59 -3.43
N SER A 93 31.06 53.34 -3.02
CA SER A 93 32.06 52.63 -3.82
C SER A 93 32.70 51.49 -3.03
N HIS A 94 32.57 50.25 -3.52
CA HIS A 94 33.06 49.05 -2.83
C HIS A 94 32.56 48.95 -1.38
N ALA A 95 31.32 49.41 -1.15
CA ALA A 95 30.75 49.62 0.17
C ALA A 95 29.47 48.80 0.35
N SER A 96 29.36 48.12 1.50
CA SER A 96 28.23 47.26 1.85
C SER A 96 27.68 47.57 3.25
N PRO A 97 27.37 48.85 3.60
CA PRO A 97 26.85 49.19 4.92
C PRO A 97 25.44 48.66 5.15
N THR A 98 25.03 48.63 6.43
CA THR A 98 23.64 48.43 6.84
C THR A 98 22.96 49.80 6.99
N ILE A 99 21.91 50.05 6.21
CA ILE A 99 21.12 51.28 6.21
C ILE A 99 19.71 50.92 6.70
N ALA A 100 19.31 51.43 7.87
CA ALA A 100 18.06 51.05 8.52
C ALA A 100 17.23 52.27 8.94
N ASN A 101 15.91 52.25 8.77
CA ASN A 101 15.03 53.34 9.23
C ASN A 101 15.46 54.72 8.69
N VAL A 102 15.97 54.77 7.45
CA VAL A 102 16.47 55.98 6.82
C VAL A 102 15.45 56.50 5.81
N THR A 103 15.30 57.82 5.76
CA THR A 103 14.49 58.48 4.74
C THR A 103 15.39 59.28 3.80
N LEU A 104 15.27 59.09 2.48
CA LEU A 104 15.98 59.85 1.46
C LEU A 104 15.00 60.57 0.54
N PHE A 105 15.06 61.91 0.51
CA PHE A 105 14.18 62.68 -0.36
C PHE A 105 14.74 63.97 -0.92
N ASN A 106 14.19 64.40 -2.05
CA ASN A 106 14.60 65.61 -2.78
C ASN A 106 16.10 65.65 -3.10
N ASN A 107 16.74 64.49 -3.25
CA ASN A 107 18.13 64.40 -3.69
C ASN A 107 18.17 64.33 -5.22
N LYS A 108 19.20 64.95 -5.80
CA LYS A 108 19.38 65.05 -7.24
C LYS A 108 20.77 64.58 -7.67
N ALA A 109 20.82 63.85 -8.78
CA ALA A 109 22.05 63.50 -9.47
C ALA A 109 21.98 63.96 -10.93
N GLU A 110 23.08 64.46 -11.49
CA GLU A 110 23.12 64.85 -12.90
C GLU A 110 23.03 63.64 -13.84
N GLN A 111 23.55 62.48 -13.42
CA GLN A 111 23.56 61.26 -14.22
C GLN A 111 22.86 60.10 -13.50
N MET A 112 23.40 59.59 -12.40
CA MET A 112 22.97 58.29 -11.85
C MET A 112 22.68 58.30 -10.35
N GLY A 113 21.61 57.63 -9.92
CA GLY A 113 21.36 57.39 -8.49
C GLY A 113 21.01 58.67 -7.75
N GLY A 114 19.81 59.22 -7.96
CA GLY A 114 19.40 60.48 -7.33
C GLY A 114 19.46 60.41 -5.81
N ALA A 115 18.89 59.36 -5.22
CA ALA A 115 18.99 59.10 -3.79
C ALA A 115 20.28 58.35 -3.45
N ILE A 116 20.55 57.23 -4.13
CA ILE A 116 21.69 56.36 -3.83
C ILE A 116 22.35 55.90 -5.12
N TYR A 117 23.68 56.01 -5.16
CA TYR A 117 24.51 55.39 -6.20
C TYR A 117 25.41 54.32 -5.58
N VAL A 118 25.42 53.13 -6.18
CA VAL A 118 26.20 51.97 -5.73
C VAL A 118 27.11 51.48 -6.84
N HIS A 119 28.42 51.60 -6.61
CA HIS A 119 29.46 51.06 -7.46
C HIS A 119 30.14 49.88 -6.75
N SER A 120 29.87 48.65 -7.22
CA SER A 120 30.49 47.40 -6.72
C SER A 120 30.32 47.14 -5.22
N GLY A 121 29.09 47.22 -4.70
CA GLY A 121 28.77 47.00 -3.28
C GLY A 121 27.53 46.13 -3.04
N ASN A 122 27.35 45.64 -1.81
CA ASN A 122 26.20 44.83 -1.37
C ASN A 122 25.48 45.44 -0.14
N PRO A 123 25.06 46.72 -0.20
CA PRO A 123 24.39 47.38 0.91
C PRO A 123 23.08 46.67 1.30
N GLN A 124 22.77 46.71 2.58
CA GLN A 124 21.53 46.17 3.15
C GLN A 124 20.62 47.33 3.54
N LEU A 125 19.45 47.45 2.91
CA LEU A 125 18.47 48.50 3.14
C LEU A 125 17.23 47.89 3.81
N THR A 126 16.91 48.34 5.01
CA THR A 126 15.74 47.87 5.76
C THR A 126 14.92 49.05 6.27
N ASN A 127 13.61 49.05 6.03
CA ASN A 127 12.73 50.14 6.43
C ASN A 127 13.21 51.51 5.92
N VAL A 128 13.57 51.57 4.63
CA VAL A 128 14.06 52.78 3.97
C VAL A 128 12.96 53.42 3.13
N GLY A 129 12.74 54.72 3.32
CA GLY A 129 11.85 55.53 2.47
C GLY A 129 12.63 56.31 1.44
N ILE A 130 12.37 56.13 0.14
CA ILE A 130 13.05 56.87 -0.94
C ILE A 130 12.01 57.58 -1.79
N TYR A 131 11.86 58.89 -1.64
CA TYR A 131 10.81 59.63 -2.35
C TYR A 131 11.25 60.95 -2.99
N SER A 132 10.66 61.27 -4.13
CA SER A 132 10.89 62.52 -4.86
C SER A 132 12.36 62.80 -5.19
N ASN A 133 13.16 61.77 -5.43
CA ASN A 133 14.55 61.92 -5.87
C ASN A 133 14.62 61.89 -7.39
N SER A 134 15.65 62.53 -7.96
CA SER A 134 15.79 62.65 -9.42
C SER A 134 17.20 62.38 -9.93
N ALA A 135 17.29 61.73 -11.08
CA ALA A 135 18.54 61.52 -11.81
C ALA A 135 18.38 61.96 -13.27
N GLY A 136 19.37 62.68 -13.80
CA GLY A 136 19.33 63.16 -15.19
C GLY A 136 19.40 62.03 -16.23
N LEU A 137 19.94 60.85 -15.89
CA LEU A 137 19.95 59.66 -16.75
C LEU A 137 19.22 58.48 -16.09
N ASN A 138 19.81 57.80 -15.11
CA ASN A 138 19.34 56.49 -14.64
C ASN A 138 19.22 56.41 -13.12
N GLY A 139 18.26 55.64 -12.62
CA GLY A 139 18.17 55.37 -11.17
C GLY A 139 17.75 56.60 -10.38
N GLY A 140 16.54 57.11 -10.58
CA GLY A 140 16.05 58.30 -9.88
C GLY A 140 16.10 58.14 -8.35
N GLY A 141 15.69 56.97 -7.86
CA GLY A 141 15.94 56.53 -6.50
C GLY A 141 17.33 55.92 -6.37
N ILE A 142 17.51 54.71 -6.86
CA ILE A 142 18.77 53.95 -6.73
C ILE A 142 19.33 53.62 -8.10
N TYR A 143 20.64 53.79 -8.25
CA TYR A 143 21.44 53.19 -9.32
C TYR A 143 22.44 52.20 -8.72
N SER A 144 22.54 51.02 -9.31
CA SER A 144 23.48 49.98 -8.92
C SER A 144 24.23 49.41 -10.12
N GLU A 145 25.52 49.18 -9.96
CA GLU A 145 26.34 48.47 -10.93
C GLU A 145 27.44 47.61 -10.30
N VAL A 146 27.98 46.69 -11.11
CA VAL A 146 29.11 45.81 -10.77
C VAL A 146 30.22 45.94 -11.80
N THR A 147 31.47 46.00 -11.34
CA THR A 147 32.68 45.97 -12.18
C THR A 147 33.09 44.55 -12.60
N TYR A 148 34.01 44.44 -13.55
CA TYR A 148 34.48 43.16 -14.13
C TYR A 148 35.09 42.15 -13.14
N ASP A 149 35.35 42.54 -11.90
CA ASP A 149 35.84 41.66 -10.83
C ASP A 149 34.76 40.71 -10.28
N GLY A 150 33.49 40.92 -10.62
CA GLY A 150 32.38 40.04 -10.23
C GLY A 150 31.99 40.13 -8.74
N ILE A 151 32.51 41.14 -8.03
CA ILE A 151 32.26 41.36 -6.60
C ILE A 151 31.28 42.53 -6.45
N GLY A 152 30.04 42.25 -6.04
CA GLY A 152 29.04 43.30 -5.74
C GLY A 152 27.69 43.09 -6.43
N GLY A 153 26.80 44.08 -6.28
CA GLY A 153 25.52 44.15 -7.00
C GLY A 153 24.37 43.37 -6.38
N ARG A 154 24.55 42.81 -5.18
CA ARG A 154 23.47 42.19 -4.39
C ARG A 154 22.94 43.21 -3.38
N ILE A 155 22.34 44.29 -3.87
CA ILE A 155 21.58 45.19 -3.00
C ILE A 155 20.39 44.41 -2.44
N ALA A 156 20.27 44.37 -1.12
CA ALA A 156 19.11 43.80 -0.45
C ALA A 156 18.21 44.94 0.05
N ILE A 157 16.94 44.93 -0.35
CA ILE A 157 15.95 45.93 0.02
C ILE A 157 14.77 45.22 0.68
N THR A 158 14.50 45.56 1.93
CA THR A 158 13.48 44.89 2.74
C THR A 158 12.56 45.90 3.43
N SER A 159 11.25 45.63 3.42
CA SER A 159 10.25 46.44 4.14
C SER A 159 10.37 47.95 3.84
N SER A 160 10.60 48.31 2.58
CA SER A 160 10.98 49.67 2.17
C SER A 160 10.00 50.24 1.16
N ALA A 161 9.98 51.56 0.98
CA ALA A 161 9.00 52.21 0.13
C ALA A 161 9.60 53.31 -0.74
N PHE A 162 9.25 53.29 -2.02
CA PHE A 162 9.78 54.15 -3.07
C PHE A 162 8.61 54.90 -3.71
N TYR A 163 8.68 56.23 -3.72
CA TYR A 163 7.60 57.07 -4.24
C TYR A 163 8.10 58.17 -5.18
N SER A 164 7.46 58.33 -6.34
CA SER A 164 7.62 59.52 -7.20
C SER A 164 9.06 59.88 -7.58
N ASN A 165 9.98 58.91 -7.55
CA ASN A 165 11.33 59.10 -8.06
C ASN A 165 11.34 59.15 -9.60
N THR A 166 12.19 60.00 -10.15
CA THR A 166 12.20 60.33 -11.58
C THR A 166 13.59 60.12 -12.21
N ALA A 167 13.64 59.42 -13.34
CA ALA A 167 14.86 59.26 -14.13
C ALA A 167 14.70 59.87 -15.54
N GLY A 168 15.77 60.47 -16.06
CA GLY A 168 15.75 61.02 -17.41
C GLY A 168 15.65 59.96 -18.51
N LEU A 169 16.06 58.72 -18.26
CA LEU A 169 16.05 57.61 -19.22
C LEU A 169 15.44 56.34 -18.62
N PHE A 170 16.08 55.72 -17.61
CA PHE A 170 15.72 54.39 -17.13
C PHE A 170 15.67 54.28 -15.60
N GLY A 171 14.79 53.45 -15.05
CA GLY A 171 14.83 53.11 -13.62
C GLY A 171 14.50 54.29 -12.71
N GLY A 172 13.31 54.87 -12.80
CA GLY A 172 12.88 55.95 -11.92
C GLY A 172 13.00 55.58 -10.43
N GLY A 173 12.55 54.38 -10.05
CA GLY A 173 12.76 53.81 -8.71
C GLY A 173 14.15 53.20 -8.53
N LEU A 174 14.45 52.14 -9.27
CA LEU A 174 15.70 51.38 -9.22
C LEU A 174 16.20 51.08 -10.64
N TYR A 175 17.49 51.33 -10.86
CA TYR A 175 18.22 50.87 -12.03
C TYR A 175 19.35 49.93 -11.58
N ASN A 176 19.40 48.72 -12.13
CA ASN A 176 20.46 47.76 -11.87
C ASN A 176 21.14 47.34 -13.17
N ASN A 177 22.45 47.60 -13.25
CA ASN A 177 23.31 47.28 -14.39
C ASN A 177 24.41 46.30 -13.98
N ALA A 178 24.23 45.02 -14.29
CA ALA A 178 25.00 43.92 -13.72
C ALA A 178 24.80 43.81 -12.19
N GLY A 179 24.34 42.66 -11.71
CA GLY A 179 24.10 42.41 -10.28
C GLY A 179 22.93 41.48 -10.02
N SER A 180 22.67 41.19 -8.74
CA SER A 180 21.57 40.34 -8.32
C SER A 180 20.73 40.94 -7.17
N PRO A 181 19.94 41.98 -7.44
CA PRO A 181 19.18 42.64 -6.39
C PRO A 181 18.13 41.69 -5.77
N GLN A 182 17.96 41.81 -4.45
CA GLN A 182 17.03 41.01 -3.65
C GLN A 182 16.04 41.95 -2.97
N LEU A 183 14.77 41.86 -3.35
CA LEU A 183 13.72 42.74 -2.86
C LEU A 183 12.66 41.89 -2.16
N SER A 184 12.26 42.29 -0.96
CA SER A 184 11.17 41.66 -0.21
C SER A 184 10.32 42.69 0.51
N ASN A 185 9.00 42.62 0.37
CA ASN A 185 8.07 43.55 1.02
C ASN A 185 8.39 45.02 0.67
N VAL A 186 8.47 45.33 -0.62
CA VAL A 186 8.81 46.68 -1.12
C VAL A 186 7.61 47.29 -1.87
N LEU A 187 7.43 48.60 -1.76
CA LEU A 187 6.45 49.35 -2.55
C LEU A 187 7.15 50.28 -3.53
N PHE A 188 6.82 50.19 -4.82
CA PHE A 188 7.20 51.11 -5.89
C PHE A 188 5.98 51.82 -6.45
N GLN A 189 5.86 53.12 -6.19
CA GLN A 189 4.66 53.87 -6.55
C GLN A 189 4.95 55.19 -7.26
N GLY A 190 4.24 55.41 -8.37
CA GLY A 190 4.22 56.70 -9.08
C GLY A 190 5.55 57.11 -9.69
N HIS A 191 6.43 56.16 -10.03
CA HIS A 191 7.73 56.48 -10.63
C HIS A 191 7.60 56.87 -12.09
N THR A 192 8.54 57.70 -12.56
CA THR A 192 8.61 58.12 -13.96
C THR A 192 10.00 57.92 -14.57
N ALA A 193 10.02 57.45 -15.81
CA ALA A 193 11.21 57.37 -16.65
C ALA A 193 10.83 57.65 -18.11
N LYS A 194 11.68 58.38 -18.84
CA LYS A 194 11.33 58.77 -20.24
C LYS A 194 11.43 57.62 -21.23
N LEU A 195 12.17 56.55 -20.94
CA LEU A 195 12.30 55.40 -21.84
C LEU A 195 11.69 54.14 -21.23
N ALA A 196 12.32 53.54 -20.21
CA ALA A 196 11.87 52.23 -19.72
C ALA A 196 12.07 52.00 -18.22
N GLY A 197 11.33 51.03 -17.68
CA GLY A 197 11.55 50.52 -16.33
C GLY A 197 11.32 51.59 -15.26
N SER A 198 10.20 52.32 -15.33
CA SER A 198 9.99 53.47 -14.45
C SER A 198 10.09 53.12 -12.97
N ALA A 199 9.51 52.01 -12.52
CA ALA A 199 9.80 51.50 -11.20
C ALA A 199 11.15 50.78 -11.16
N ILE A 200 11.32 49.71 -11.96
CA ILE A 200 12.57 48.95 -11.99
C ILE A 200 13.04 48.71 -13.42
N TYR A 201 14.32 48.99 -13.65
CA TYR A 201 15.04 48.60 -14.86
C TYR A 201 16.17 47.63 -14.51
N LEU A 202 16.16 46.45 -15.13
CA LEU A 202 17.21 45.43 -15.00
C LEU A 202 17.89 45.19 -16.34
N SER A 203 19.21 45.44 -16.39
CA SER A 203 20.06 45.02 -17.51
C SER A 203 21.20 44.16 -17.02
N LYS A 204 21.25 42.91 -17.52
CA LYS A 204 22.27 41.89 -17.22
C LYS A 204 22.35 41.51 -15.73
N GLY A 205 22.22 40.23 -15.40
CA GLY A 205 22.20 39.74 -14.01
C GLY A 205 20.96 38.92 -13.65
N SER A 206 20.65 38.80 -12.35
CA SER A 206 19.49 38.02 -11.88
C SER A 206 18.79 38.63 -10.66
N ALA A 207 17.48 38.86 -10.71
CA ALA A 207 16.77 39.50 -9.59
C ALA A 207 15.80 38.53 -8.90
N THR A 208 15.65 38.69 -7.58
CA THR A 208 14.58 38.04 -6.82
C THR A 208 13.73 39.13 -6.16
N ILE A 209 12.45 39.15 -6.49
CA ILE A 209 11.49 40.15 -6.02
C ILE A 209 10.32 39.40 -5.39
N ALA A 210 10.14 39.56 -4.09
CA ALA A 210 9.08 38.91 -3.32
C ALA A 210 8.17 39.95 -2.66
N ASP A 211 6.87 39.66 -2.58
CA ASP A 211 5.87 40.43 -1.82
C ASP A 211 5.91 41.93 -2.12
N THR A 212 6.17 42.27 -3.38
CA THR A 212 6.44 43.65 -3.81
C THR A 212 5.28 44.18 -4.64
N GLN A 213 4.94 45.45 -4.41
CA GLN A 213 3.83 46.14 -5.06
C GLN A 213 4.33 47.24 -6.00
N PHE A 214 3.76 47.30 -7.21
CA PHE A 214 4.06 48.27 -8.25
C PHE A 214 2.78 49.02 -8.62
N ILE A 215 2.63 50.26 -8.16
CA ILE A 215 1.36 50.99 -8.24
C ILE A 215 1.52 52.28 -9.04
N GLY A 216 0.74 52.45 -10.10
CA GLY A 216 0.62 53.73 -10.82
C GLY A 216 1.92 54.22 -11.46
N ASN A 217 2.80 53.31 -11.87
CA ASN A 217 4.08 53.68 -12.49
C ASN A 217 3.87 54.08 -13.96
N TYR A 218 4.59 55.11 -14.41
CA TYR A 218 4.41 55.71 -15.74
C TYR A 218 5.72 55.70 -16.53
N GLY A 219 5.76 54.97 -17.65
CA GLY A 219 6.91 54.90 -18.54
C GLY A 219 6.57 55.36 -19.94
N ALA A 220 7.39 56.22 -20.54
CA ALA A 220 7.03 56.74 -21.87
C ALA A 220 7.14 55.68 -22.99
N SER A 221 7.95 54.62 -22.83
CA SER A 221 8.12 53.61 -23.87
C SER A 221 7.88 52.16 -23.41
N TRP A 222 8.67 51.58 -22.50
CA TRP A 222 8.60 50.13 -22.20
C TRP A 222 8.54 49.80 -20.71
N GLY A 223 7.72 48.84 -20.29
CA GLY A 223 7.87 48.17 -18.99
C GLY A 223 7.84 49.11 -17.80
N SER A 224 6.75 49.87 -17.59
CA SER A 224 6.74 50.93 -16.56
C SER A 224 6.88 50.38 -15.14
N GLY A 225 6.38 49.18 -14.86
CA GLY A 225 6.64 48.47 -13.60
C GLY A 225 8.03 47.83 -13.60
N LEU A 226 8.22 46.82 -14.43
CA LEU A 226 9.47 46.08 -14.56
C LEU A 226 9.88 45.99 -16.02
N TYR A 227 11.08 46.50 -16.31
CA TYR A 227 11.78 46.24 -17.57
C TYR A 227 12.91 45.24 -17.33
N ASN A 228 12.88 44.13 -18.06
CA ASN A 228 13.81 43.02 -17.92
C ASN A 228 14.44 42.65 -19.26
N LYS A 229 15.76 42.82 -19.38
CA LYS A 229 16.51 42.47 -20.59
C LYS A 229 17.74 41.61 -20.27
N GLU A 230 17.82 40.44 -20.91
CA GLU A 230 18.95 39.49 -20.77
C GLU A 230 19.20 39.02 -19.32
N ASN A 231 18.16 38.95 -18.47
CA ASN A 231 18.28 38.50 -17.07
C ASN A 231 17.43 37.25 -16.77
N SER A 232 17.78 36.61 -15.65
CA SER A 232 16.90 35.66 -14.96
C SER A 232 16.19 36.34 -13.78
N VAL A 233 14.86 36.40 -13.78
CA VAL A 233 14.08 37.08 -12.73
C VAL A 233 13.09 36.11 -12.09
N VAL A 234 13.08 36.08 -10.76
CA VAL A 234 12.09 35.34 -9.97
C VAL A 234 11.19 36.35 -9.24
N LEU A 235 9.89 36.31 -9.53
CA LEU A 235 8.86 37.13 -8.90
C LEU A 235 7.95 36.24 -8.04
N ARG A 236 7.73 36.60 -6.77
CA ARG A 236 6.84 35.87 -5.86
C ARG A 236 5.87 36.80 -5.16
N GLY A 237 4.57 36.55 -5.21
CA GLY A 237 3.57 37.35 -4.49
C GLY A 237 3.55 38.82 -4.92
N VAL A 238 3.79 39.09 -6.21
CA VAL A 238 3.93 40.46 -6.73
C VAL A 238 2.60 41.02 -7.22
N ILE A 239 2.41 42.31 -6.99
CA ILE A 239 1.20 43.04 -7.42
C ILE A 239 1.61 44.17 -8.36
N PHE A 240 1.01 44.22 -9.53
CA PHE A 240 1.11 45.35 -10.46
C PHE A 240 -0.28 45.95 -10.65
N SER A 241 -0.41 47.25 -10.41
CA SER A 241 -1.69 47.96 -10.54
C SER A 241 -1.52 49.32 -11.21
N GLY A 242 -2.35 49.63 -12.20
CA GLY A 242 -2.41 50.98 -12.79
C GLY A 242 -1.15 51.40 -13.56
N SER A 243 -0.33 50.45 -14.01
CA SER A 243 0.91 50.75 -14.75
C SER A 243 0.61 51.22 -16.17
N GLN A 244 1.35 52.21 -16.68
CA GLN A 244 1.11 52.80 -17.99
C GLN A 244 2.38 52.89 -18.83
N ALA A 245 2.35 52.35 -20.05
CA ALA A 245 3.45 52.48 -21.01
C ALA A 245 3.01 52.47 -22.47
N THR A 246 3.96 52.63 -23.39
CA THR A 246 3.69 52.40 -24.81
C THR A 246 3.65 50.90 -25.14
N TYR A 247 4.52 50.10 -24.51
CA TYR A 247 4.65 48.65 -24.68
C TYR A 247 4.86 47.96 -23.32
N GLY A 248 4.17 46.85 -23.07
CA GLY A 248 4.33 46.00 -21.88
C GLY A 248 4.16 46.80 -20.59
N ALA A 249 2.94 47.29 -20.29
CA ALA A 249 2.80 48.37 -19.32
C ALA A 249 3.29 48.01 -17.92
N ALA A 250 2.94 46.82 -17.41
CA ALA A 250 3.44 46.35 -16.12
C ALA A 250 4.80 45.68 -16.26
N ILE A 251 4.93 44.69 -17.15
CA ILE A 251 6.15 43.89 -17.32
C ILE A 251 6.54 43.84 -18.79
N PHE A 252 7.81 44.13 -19.08
CA PHE A 252 8.42 43.93 -20.38
C PHE A 252 9.63 43.00 -20.24
N ASN A 253 9.62 41.89 -20.99
CA ASN A 253 10.70 40.92 -21.06
C ASN A 253 11.28 40.85 -22.47
N SER A 254 12.61 40.92 -22.60
CA SER A 254 13.31 40.70 -23.86
C SER A 254 14.55 39.85 -23.63
N GLU A 255 14.66 38.73 -24.34
CA GLU A 255 15.78 37.79 -24.22
C GLU A 255 16.01 37.30 -22.78
N ALA A 256 14.93 37.12 -22.01
CA ALA A 256 14.98 36.90 -20.58
C ALA A 256 14.40 35.55 -20.15
N SER A 257 14.75 35.12 -18.94
CA SER A 257 14.14 33.96 -18.26
C SER A 257 13.39 34.45 -17.02
N VAL A 258 12.09 34.19 -16.93
CA VAL A 258 11.23 34.73 -15.88
C VAL A 258 10.38 33.64 -15.26
N THR A 259 10.46 33.52 -13.93
CA THR A 259 9.57 32.67 -13.15
C THR A 259 8.72 33.56 -12.25
N ILE A 260 7.40 33.42 -12.34
CA ILE A 260 6.44 34.20 -11.56
C ILE A 260 5.54 33.25 -10.80
N GLU A 261 5.48 33.41 -9.47
CA GLU A 261 4.58 32.66 -8.59
C GLU A 261 3.66 33.67 -7.90
N ASN A 262 2.34 33.48 -7.99
CA ASN A 262 1.34 34.34 -7.37
C ASN A 262 1.40 35.79 -7.89
N LEU A 263 0.98 35.98 -9.13
CA LEU A 263 0.89 37.29 -9.79
C LEU A 263 -0.51 37.89 -9.67
N SER A 264 -0.62 39.13 -9.22
CA SER A 264 -1.81 39.96 -9.43
C SER A 264 -1.45 41.15 -10.32
N LEU A 265 -2.05 41.25 -11.50
CA LEU A 265 -1.78 42.30 -12.50
C LEU A 265 -3.10 42.89 -12.96
N ILE A 266 -3.41 44.08 -12.47
CA ILE A 266 -4.74 44.69 -12.61
C ILE A 266 -4.65 46.09 -13.21
N SER A 267 -5.55 46.41 -14.14
CA SER A 267 -5.76 47.78 -14.63
C SER A 267 -4.52 48.48 -15.21
N SER A 268 -3.64 47.73 -15.85
CA SER A 268 -2.48 48.28 -16.57
C SER A 268 -2.81 48.55 -18.04
N THR A 269 -2.24 49.62 -18.59
CA THR A 269 -2.59 50.12 -19.92
C THR A 269 -1.35 50.34 -20.77
N ALA A 270 -1.28 49.63 -21.90
CA ALA A 270 -0.28 49.86 -22.94
C ALA A 270 -0.90 50.55 -24.16
N LYS A 271 -0.15 51.40 -24.86
CA LYS A 271 -0.63 51.99 -26.12
C LYS A 271 -0.70 50.98 -27.26
N TYR A 272 0.27 50.08 -27.36
CA TYR A 272 0.37 49.12 -28.45
C TYR A 272 0.30 47.67 -27.98
N ASN A 273 1.38 47.10 -27.46
CA ASN A 273 1.45 45.65 -27.22
C ASN A 273 1.52 45.35 -25.72
N GLY A 274 0.73 44.39 -25.24
CA GLY A 274 0.83 43.83 -23.90
C GLY A 274 0.38 44.81 -22.82
N GLY A 275 -0.93 44.89 -22.58
CA GLY A 275 -1.49 45.82 -21.59
C GLY A 275 -0.99 45.52 -20.18
N GLY A 276 -0.83 44.24 -19.85
CA GLY A 276 -0.07 43.81 -18.68
C GLY A 276 1.38 43.44 -19.01
N ILE A 277 1.54 42.35 -19.77
CA ILE A 277 2.85 41.72 -20.02
C ILE A 277 3.17 41.73 -21.51
N LEU A 278 4.41 42.07 -21.85
CA LEU A 278 4.99 41.82 -23.17
C LEU A 278 6.24 40.93 -23.03
N SER A 279 6.28 39.84 -23.80
CA SER A 279 7.42 38.92 -23.84
C SER A 279 7.97 38.75 -25.27
N ASP A 280 9.21 39.16 -25.47
CA ASP A 280 10.00 39.00 -26.71
C ASP A 280 11.17 38.03 -26.49
N ARG A 281 11.30 37.00 -27.33
CA ARG A 281 12.37 35.98 -27.30
C ARG A 281 12.73 35.49 -25.88
N SER A 282 11.72 35.29 -25.04
CA SER A 282 11.89 35.02 -23.60
C SER A 282 11.30 33.67 -23.18
N PHE A 283 11.76 33.15 -22.07
CA PHE A 283 11.19 31.97 -21.39
C PHE A 283 10.43 32.44 -20.15
N VAL A 284 9.11 32.29 -20.13
CA VAL A 284 8.26 32.79 -19.04
C VAL A 284 7.42 31.66 -18.47
N THR A 285 7.57 31.39 -17.18
CA THR A 285 6.72 30.47 -16.43
C THR A 285 5.94 31.25 -15.39
N ILE A 286 4.61 31.14 -15.39
CA ILE A 286 3.74 31.77 -14.40
C ILE A 286 2.85 30.71 -13.76
N THR A 287 2.89 30.64 -12.44
CA THR A 287 2.02 29.78 -11.64
C THR A 287 1.16 30.65 -10.72
N ASN A 288 -0.15 30.43 -10.75
CA ASN A 288 -1.16 31.20 -10.03
C ASN A 288 -1.13 32.68 -10.43
N ALA A 289 -2.01 33.08 -11.35
CA ALA A 289 -2.04 34.46 -11.83
C ALA A 289 -3.46 35.00 -11.97
N ALA A 290 -3.63 36.27 -11.62
CA ALA A 290 -4.79 37.07 -11.92
C ALA A 290 -4.36 38.23 -12.82
N ILE A 291 -4.71 38.17 -14.11
CA ILE A 291 -4.42 39.24 -15.08
C ILE A 291 -5.75 39.82 -15.52
N ALA A 292 -6.11 40.98 -14.98
CA ALA A 292 -7.47 41.50 -15.10
C ALA A 292 -7.53 42.99 -15.46
N LEU A 293 -8.57 43.37 -16.22
CA LEU A 293 -8.89 44.77 -16.52
C LEU A 293 -7.77 45.54 -17.24
N ASN A 294 -6.85 44.85 -17.91
CA ASN A 294 -5.75 45.47 -18.63
C ASN A 294 -6.18 45.87 -20.05
N SER A 295 -5.50 46.84 -20.64
CA SER A 295 -5.85 47.37 -21.97
C SER A 295 -4.64 47.59 -22.87
N ALA A 296 -4.76 47.23 -24.15
CA ALA A 296 -3.76 47.50 -25.18
C ALA A 296 -4.37 47.58 -26.59
N LYS A 297 -3.55 47.82 -27.62
CA LYS A 297 -3.97 47.59 -29.01
C LYS A 297 -3.95 46.09 -29.33
N TYR A 298 -2.87 45.40 -28.96
CA TYR A 298 -2.67 43.96 -29.15
C TYR A 298 -2.33 43.31 -27.82
N GLY A 299 -3.04 42.26 -27.44
CA GLY A 299 -2.77 41.53 -26.20
C GLY A 299 -3.14 42.35 -24.97
N GLY A 300 -4.45 42.53 -24.71
CA GLY A 300 -4.94 43.36 -23.60
C GLY A 300 -4.35 42.93 -22.26
N GLY A 301 -4.34 41.63 -21.97
CA GLY A 301 -3.61 41.06 -20.83
C GLY A 301 -2.13 40.83 -21.13
N MET A 302 -1.84 40.07 -22.19
CA MET A 302 -0.50 39.62 -22.53
C MET A 302 -0.25 39.62 -24.05
N TYR A 303 0.94 40.06 -24.46
CA TYR A 303 1.45 39.93 -25.83
C TYR A 303 2.72 39.10 -25.84
N ASN A 304 2.77 38.06 -26.68
CA ASN A 304 3.89 37.16 -26.83
C ASN A 304 4.36 37.13 -28.28
N ASP A 305 5.63 37.47 -28.50
CA ASP A 305 6.22 37.44 -29.85
C ASP A 305 6.78 36.03 -30.15
N THR A 306 8.10 35.83 -30.04
CA THR A 306 8.81 34.55 -30.27
C THR A 306 9.23 33.90 -28.95
N SER A 307 8.35 33.97 -27.95
CA SER A 307 8.62 33.53 -26.57
C SER A 307 8.04 32.15 -26.24
N GLU A 308 8.68 31.43 -25.31
CA GLU A 308 8.16 30.21 -24.70
C GLU A 308 7.44 30.56 -23.39
N ILE A 309 6.13 30.29 -23.34
CA ILE A 309 5.31 30.66 -22.20
C ILE A 309 4.60 29.42 -21.64
N VAL A 310 4.68 29.24 -20.32
CA VAL A 310 3.93 28.22 -19.58
C VAL A 310 3.12 28.91 -18.49
N LEU A 311 1.78 28.80 -18.57
CA LEU A 311 0.87 29.31 -17.56
C LEU A 311 0.13 28.16 -16.88
N THR A 312 0.18 28.11 -15.55
CA THR A 312 -0.63 27.19 -14.75
C THR A 312 -1.49 27.96 -13.76
N ASN A 313 -2.77 27.60 -13.66
CA ASN A 313 -3.74 28.24 -12.75
C ASN A 313 -3.86 29.76 -12.96
N ALA A 314 -4.07 30.18 -14.20
CA ALA A 314 -4.16 31.59 -14.55
C ALA A 314 -5.59 32.01 -14.88
N THR A 315 -6.05 33.09 -14.27
CA THR A 315 -7.32 33.76 -14.57
C THR A 315 -7.06 35.06 -15.33
N PHE A 316 -7.58 35.15 -16.55
CA PHE A 316 -7.58 36.35 -17.38
C PHE A 316 -9.00 36.90 -17.44
N TYR A 317 -9.23 38.05 -16.82
CA TYR A 317 -10.57 38.59 -16.63
C TYR A 317 -10.74 40.00 -17.20
N SER A 318 -11.69 40.18 -18.11
CA SER A 318 -12.07 41.50 -18.63
C SER A 318 -10.92 42.37 -19.13
N ASN A 319 -9.92 41.74 -19.74
CA ASN A 319 -8.89 42.48 -20.47
C ASN A 319 -9.42 42.91 -21.84
N THR A 320 -8.94 44.04 -22.34
CA THR A 320 -9.44 44.68 -23.56
C THR A 320 -8.33 44.95 -24.57
N ALA A 321 -8.58 44.66 -25.84
CA ALA A 321 -7.70 44.99 -26.95
C ALA A 321 -8.46 45.81 -27.99
N SER A 322 -7.93 46.97 -28.39
CA SER A 322 -8.55 47.79 -29.46
C SER A 322 -8.28 47.24 -30.87
N ALA A 323 -7.57 46.12 -30.99
CA ALA A 323 -7.45 45.34 -32.21
C ALA A 323 -7.65 43.86 -31.88
N ASP A 324 -6.63 43.16 -31.37
CA ASP A 324 -6.62 41.70 -31.32
C ASP A 324 -6.11 41.12 -30.00
N GLY A 325 -6.65 39.97 -29.60
CA GLY A 325 -6.20 39.22 -28.43
C GLY A 325 -6.53 39.93 -27.12
N GLY A 326 -7.81 39.96 -26.73
CA GLY A 326 -8.23 40.68 -25.52
C GLY A 326 -7.53 40.16 -24.26
N ALA A 327 -7.50 38.84 -24.06
CA ALA A 327 -6.70 38.23 -23.00
C ALA A 327 -5.24 38.10 -23.42
N MET A 328 -4.98 37.48 -24.58
CA MET A 328 -3.66 37.12 -25.04
C MET A 328 -3.54 37.23 -26.56
N PHE A 329 -2.45 37.84 -27.02
CA PHE A 329 -2.03 37.84 -28.41
C PHE A 329 -0.72 37.06 -28.53
N ASN A 330 -0.66 36.10 -29.46
CA ASN A 330 0.56 35.36 -29.78
C ASN A 330 0.92 35.57 -31.25
N ASP A 331 2.11 36.09 -31.53
CA ASP A 331 2.59 36.21 -32.90
C ASP A 331 3.15 34.86 -33.38
N ALA A 332 4.39 34.53 -33.01
CA ALA A 332 5.04 33.25 -33.30
C ALA A 332 5.17 32.34 -32.06
N ALA A 333 4.64 32.77 -30.91
CA ALA A 333 4.70 32.04 -29.64
C ALA A 333 3.62 30.95 -29.55
N SER A 334 4.00 29.80 -29.00
CA SER A 334 3.09 28.67 -28.77
C SER A 334 2.93 28.40 -27.27
N PRO A 335 2.20 29.25 -26.53
CA PRO A 335 2.09 29.14 -25.08
C PRO A 335 1.35 27.85 -24.67
N ILE A 336 1.77 27.25 -23.56
CA ILE A 336 1.10 26.11 -22.92
C ILE A 336 0.31 26.61 -21.72
N LEU A 337 -1.00 26.49 -21.77
CA LEU A 337 -1.94 26.99 -20.78
C LEU A 337 -2.64 25.80 -20.11
N THR A 338 -2.38 25.56 -18.83
CA THR A 338 -2.99 24.47 -18.06
C THR A 338 -3.83 25.06 -16.94
N HIS A 339 -5.09 24.63 -16.80
CA HIS A 339 -6.02 25.22 -15.81
C HIS A 339 -6.19 26.73 -16.00
N PHE A 340 -6.41 27.14 -17.25
CA PHE A 340 -6.59 28.53 -17.66
C PHE A 340 -8.07 28.94 -17.62
N THR A 341 -8.38 30.09 -17.05
CA THR A 341 -9.74 30.68 -17.02
C THR A 341 -9.72 32.03 -17.71
N GLY A 342 -10.12 32.09 -18.98
CA GLY A 342 -10.29 33.34 -19.75
C GLY A 342 -11.75 33.75 -19.80
N VAL A 343 -12.13 34.78 -19.03
CA VAL A 343 -13.54 35.19 -18.90
C VAL A 343 -13.74 36.68 -19.18
N GLY A 344 -14.73 37.00 -20.00
CA GLY A 344 -15.16 38.40 -20.20
C GLY A 344 -14.17 39.28 -20.96
N ASN A 345 -13.14 38.70 -21.61
CA ASN A 345 -12.14 39.47 -22.34
C ASN A 345 -12.68 39.93 -23.70
N ARG A 346 -12.23 41.08 -24.18
CA ARG A 346 -12.73 41.71 -25.39
C ARG A 346 -11.61 42.13 -26.32
N ALA A 347 -11.76 41.85 -27.61
CA ALA A 347 -10.99 42.45 -28.69
C ALA A 347 -11.95 43.12 -29.69
N ASP A 348 -11.53 44.15 -30.41
CA ASP A 348 -12.40 44.78 -31.41
C ASP A 348 -12.46 43.94 -32.70
N HIS A 349 -11.36 43.35 -33.18
CA HIS A 349 -11.34 42.58 -34.43
C HIS A 349 -11.25 41.06 -34.20
N TYR A 350 -10.14 40.55 -33.65
CA TYR A 350 -9.88 39.11 -33.62
C TYR A 350 -9.51 38.58 -32.23
N GLY A 351 -10.10 37.44 -31.83
CA GLY A 351 -9.67 36.69 -30.64
C GLY A 351 -9.98 37.41 -29.33
N GLY A 352 -11.23 37.39 -28.89
CA GLY A 352 -11.65 38.08 -27.65
C GLY A 352 -10.88 37.63 -26.42
N ALA A 353 -10.65 36.32 -26.28
CA ALA A 353 -9.67 35.78 -25.34
C ALA A 353 -8.30 35.61 -26.02
N ILE A 354 -8.13 34.65 -26.92
CA ILE A 354 -6.82 34.32 -27.50
C ILE A 354 -6.78 34.58 -29.01
N TYR A 355 -5.81 35.37 -29.47
CA TYR A 355 -5.47 35.50 -30.88
C TYR A 355 -4.11 34.89 -31.18
N SER A 356 -3.95 34.16 -32.27
CA SER A 356 -2.66 33.61 -32.70
C SER A 356 -2.45 33.68 -34.21
N ILE A 357 -1.29 34.16 -34.65
CA ILE A 357 -0.95 34.31 -36.07
C ILE A 357 -0.19 33.08 -36.59
N LEU A 358 1.06 32.92 -36.15
CA LEU A 358 1.97 31.85 -36.56
C LEU A 358 2.17 30.80 -35.46
N GLY A 359 1.92 31.20 -34.21
CA GLY A 359 1.98 30.34 -33.04
C GLY A 359 0.82 29.36 -32.93
N THR A 360 1.04 28.29 -32.18
CA THR A 360 0.06 27.22 -31.92
C THR A 360 -0.13 27.03 -30.42
N PRO A 361 -0.83 27.93 -29.71
CA PRO A 361 -1.11 27.77 -28.30
C PRO A 361 -1.83 26.45 -28.00
N VAL A 362 -1.52 25.88 -26.82
CA VAL A 362 -2.18 24.67 -26.31
C VAL A 362 -2.89 25.01 -25.01
N VAL A 363 -4.21 24.81 -24.97
CA VAL A 363 -4.99 24.97 -23.73
C VAL A 363 -5.46 23.60 -23.25
N ARG A 364 -5.11 23.27 -22.00
CA ARG A 364 -5.49 22.05 -21.31
C ARG A 364 -6.30 22.39 -20.07
N ASN A 365 -7.39 21.68 -19.84
CA ASN A 365 -8.21 21.87 -18.64
C ASN A 365 -8.70 23.33 -18.51
N GLY A 366 -9.06 23.97 -19.62
CA GLY A 366 -9.35 25.41 -19.67
C GLY A 366 -10.84 25.77 -19.65
N ILE A 367 -11.13 27.02 -19.31
CA ILE A 367 -12.45 27.67 -19.46
C ILE A 367 -12.26 28.95 -20.27
N LEU A 368 -12.95 29.07 -21.40
CA LEU A 368 -13.04 30.30 -22.19
C LEU A 368 -14.51 30.69 -22.34
N TRP A 369 -14.96 31.69 -21.58
CA TRP A 369 -16.40 32.01 -21.49
C TRP A 369 -16.69 33.52 -21.46
N GLY A 370 -17.72 33.96 -22.18
CA GLY A 370 -18.16 35.35 -22.22
C GLY A 370 -17.15 36.29 -22.90
N ASN A 371 -16.27 35.76 -23.74
CA ASN A 371 -15.27 36.58 -24.45
C ASN A 371 -15.84 37.07 -25.79
N SER A 372 -15.49 38.30 -26.20
CA SER A 372 -16.10 38.96 -27.36
C SER A 372 -15.08 39.54 -28.35
N ALA A 373 -15.36 39.38 -29.64
CA ALA A 373 -14.65 40.01 -30.77
C ALA A 373 -15.52 39.96 -32.03
N GLU A 374 -15.23 40.76 -33.05
CA GLU A 374 -15.87 40.62 -34.38
C GLU A 374 -15.71 39.21 -34.93
N LYS A 375 -14.53 38.59 -34.73
CA LYS A 375 -14.23 37.22 -35.16
C LYS A 375 -13.51 36.43 -34.07
N GLY A 376 -14.11 35.31 -33.67
CA GLY A 376 -13.55 34.38 -32.69
C GLY A 376 -13.53 34.95 -31.28
N GLY A 377 -14.70 35.01 -30.63
CA GLY A 377 -14.83 35.51 -29.25
C GLY A 377 -13.91 34.77 -28.26
N ALA A 378 -13.97 33.44 -28.22
CA ALA A 378 -13.05 32.65 -27.41
C ALA A 378 -11.62 32.68 -27.97
N MET A 379 -11.46 32.32 -29.25
CA MET A 379 -10.16 32.32 -29.90
C MET A 379 -10.27 32.31 -31.42
N ILE A 380 -9.18 32.72 -32.09
CA ILE A 380 -8.99 32.56 -33.53
C ILE A 380 -7.49 32.44 -33.84
N GLY A 381 -7.17 31.62 -34.85
CA GLY A 381 -5.82 31.20 -35.19
C GLY A 381 -5.64 29.70 -35.05
N THR A 382 -4.44 29.21 -35.38
CA THR A 382 -4.08 27.80 -35.13
C THR A 382 -3.87 27.57 -33.65
N ALA A 383 -4.55 26.57 -33.07
CA ALA A 383 -4.41 26.23 -31.66
C ALA A 383 -4.86 24.80 -31.39
N THR A 384 -4.53 24.29 -30.20
CA THR A 384 -5.02 23.01 -29.70
C THR A 384 -5.75 23.18 -28.38
N LEU A 385 -6.99 22.70 -28.31
CA LEU A 385 -7.78 22.64 -27.09
C LEU A 385 -7.95 21.19 -26.65
N VAL A 386 -7.62 20.90 -25.40
CA VAL A 386 -7.78 19.58 -24.79
C VAL A 386 -8.56 19.73 -23.49
N ARG A 387 -9.63 18.94 -23.31
CA ARG A 387 -10.54 18.95 -22.14
C ARG A 387 -10.82 20.37 -21.65
N SER A 388 -11.54 21.15 -22.44
CA SER A 388 -11.81 22.56 -22.11
C SER A 388 -13.28 22.89 -22.34
N ILE A 389 -13.82 23.83 -21.57
CA ILE A 389 -15.13 24.43 -21.83
C ILE A 389 -14.93 25.73 -22.58
N VAL A 390 -15.60 25.86 -23.72
CA VAL A 390 -15.51 27.02 -24.59
C VAL A 390 -16.92 27.41 -25.02
N GLU A 391 -17.25 28.69 -24.88
CA GLU A 391 -18.54 29.21 -25.32
C GLU A 391 -18.73 28.99 -26.83
N GLY A 392 -19.82 28.31 -27.21
CA GLY A 392 -20.08 27.90 -28.59
C GLY A 392 -19.37 26.60 -29.03
N GLY A 393 -18.65 25.92 -28.13
CA GLY A 393 -17.95 24.67 -28.42
C GLY A 393 -16.61 24.87 -29.12
N CYS A 394 -16.21 23.91 -29.98
CA CYS A 394 -14.91 23.96 -30.66
C CYS A 394 -14.84 25.14 -31.67
N PRO A 395 -13.90 26.09 -31.50
CA PRO A 395 -13.76 27.22 -32.42
C PRO A 395 -13.26 26.82 -33.81
N THR A 396 -13.64 27.57 -34.84
CA THR A 396 -13.24 27.29 -36.22
C THR A 396 -11.71 27.40 -36.40
N GLY A 397 -11.09 26.40 -37.03
CA GLY A 397 -9.65 26.37 -37.28
C GLY A 397 -8.79 25.87 -36.11
N VAL A 398 -9.41 25.44 -35.02
CA VAL A 398 -8.76 24.92 -33.81
C VAL A 398 -8.88 23.39 -33.74
N SER A 399 -7.81 22.71 -33.35
CA SER A 399 -7.83 21.27 -33.09
C SER A 399 -8.38 21.01 -31.69
N CYS A 400 -9.51 20.29 -31.59
CA CYS A 400 -10.22 20.09 -30.34
C CYS A 400 -10.30 18.61 -29.97
N THR A 401 -9.91 18.29 -28.73
CA THR A 401 -10.10 16.97 -28.13
C THR A 401 -10.87 17.14 -26.82
N SER A 402 -12.08 16.59 -26.73
CA SER A 402 -12.95 16.73 -25.56
C SER A 402 -13.26 18.20 -25.21
N VAL A 403 -13.84 18.95 -26.15
CA VAL A 403 -14.25 20.34 -25.92
C VAL A 403 -15.77 20.43 -25.75
N TRP A 404 -16.20 21.19 -24.76
CA TRP A 404 -17.59 21.26 -24.31
C TRP A 404 -18.13 22.70 -24.40
N GLY A 405 -19.41 22.83 -24.73
CA GLY A 405 -20.09 24.12 -24.91
C GLY A 405 -21.08 24.45 -23.79
N GLU A 406 -21.22 23.56 -22.81
CA GLU A 406 -22.11 23.74 -21.67
C GLU A 406 -21.65 24.88 -20.77
N ASN A 407 -22.62 25.59 -20.17
CA ASN A 407 -22.33 26.73 -19.31
C ASN A 407 -21.48 26.30 -18.09
N PRO A 408 -20.30 26.92 -17.87
CA PRO A 408 -19.43 26.63 -16.74
C PRO A 408 -19.90 27.28 -15.43
N ILE A 409 -21.05 27.96 -15.39
CA ILE A 409 -21.71 28.55 -14.21
C ILE A 409 -20.69 29.11 -13.21
N LEU A 410 -20.16 30.27 -13.57
CA LEU A 410 -19.05 30.91 -12.86
C LEU A 410 -19.56 31.96 -11.87
N GLY A 411 -18.81 32.14 -10.79
CA GLY A 411 -19.01 33.23 -9.82
C GLY A 411 -18.43 34.55 -10.31
N THR A 412 -18.22 35.48 -9.38
CA THR A 412 -17.57 36.77 -9.65
C THR A 412 -16.06 36.65 -9.52
N PHE A 413 -15.32 37.53 -10.21
CA PHE A 413 -13.89 37.66 -10.00
C PHE A 413 -13.60 38.30 -8.64
N GLY A 414 -12.71 37.71 -7.84
CA GLY A 414 -12.40 38.19 -6.48
C GLY A 414 -11.42 37.31 -5.71
N LYS A 415 -11.17 37.65 -4.43
CA LYS A 415 -10.34 36.86 -3.50
C LYS A 415 -11.19 35.81 -2.78
N TYR A 416 -10.80 34.54 -2.87
CA TYR A 416 -11.53 33.40 -2.30
C TYR A 416 -10.65 32.49 -1.42
N GLY A 417 -9.72 33.07 -0.65
CA GLY A 417 -8.85 32.34 0.28
C GLY A 417 -7.45 31.97 -0.25
N GLY A 418 -7.09 32.46 -1.44
CA GLY A 418 -5.78 32.27 -2.09
C GLY A 418 -4.90 33.52 -2.14
N SER A 419 -3.68 33.37 -2.66
CA SER A 419 -2.71 34.46 -2.90
C SER A 419 -3.16 35.40 -4.02
N VAL A 420 -3.86 34.89 -5.03
CA VAL A 420 -4.36 35.65 -6.19
C VAL A 420 -5.89 35.64 -6.28
N GLU A 421 -6.44 36.64 -6.96
CA GLU A 421 -7.85 36.68 -7.34
C GLU A 421 -8.17 35.58 -8.37
N THR A 422 -9.37 35.03 -8.33
CA THR A 422 -9.83 33.99 -9.27
C THR A 422 -11.35 34.03 -9.39
N ILE A 423 -11.93 33.13 -10.17
CA ILE A 423 -13.36 33.02 -10.41
C ILE A 423 -13.83 31.66 -9.89
N PRO A 424 -14.72 31.61 -8.87
CA PRO A 424 -15.28 30.37 -8.37
C PRO A 424 -16.09 29.64 -9.44
N ILE A 425 -16.02 28.32 -9.38
CA ILE A 425 -16.91 27.45 -10.12
C ILE A 425 -18.10 27.15 -9.20
N LEU A 426 -19.30 27.58 -9.60
CA LEU A 426 -20.49 27.41 -8.77
C LEU A 426 -21.07 26.01 -8.93
N THR A 427 -21.94 25.63 -8.00
CA THR A 427 -22.70 24.38 -8.08
C THR A 427 -23.38 24.25 -9.45
N LEU A 428 -23.50 23.01 -9.95
CA LEU A 428 -24.08 22.66 -11.26
C LEU A 428 -23.21 22.96 -12.46
N SER A 429 -22.06 23.60 -12.26
CA SER A 429 -21.16 23.90 -13.36
C SER A 429 -20.75 22.64 -14.10
N ALA A 430 -20.80 22.73 -15.44
CA ALA A 430 -20.26 21.69 -16.30
C ALA A 430 -18.74 21.53 -16.16
N ALA A 431 -18.03 22.48 -15.53
CA ALA A 431 -16.58 22.42 -15.35
C ALA A 431 -16.15 21.46 -14.23
N ILE A 432 -17.07 21.04 -13.36
CA ILE A 432 -16.75 20.25 -12.16
C ILE A 432 -16.36 18.81 -12.53
N ASP A 433 -15.31 18.28 -11.89
CA ASP A 433 -14.84 16.89 -11.96
C ASP A 433 -14.53 16.38 -13.38
N ARG A 434 -14.28 17.29 -14.34
CA ARG A 434 -14.37 16.93 -15.76
C ARG A 434 -13.08 16.38 -16.36
N SER A 435 -11.95 16.51 -15.67
CA SER A 435 -10.67 16.00 -16.13
C SER A 435 -10.03 15.06 -15.12
N SER A 436 -9.53 13.91 -15.57
CA SER A 436 -8.71 12.99 -14.78
C SER A 436 -7.23 13.01 -15.18
N SER A 437 -6.82 13.96 -16.02
CA SER A 437 -5.46 14.03 -16.59
C SER A 437 -4.94 15.46 -16.66
N ASP A 438 -3.62 15.63 -16.62
CA ASP A 438 -2.94 16.93 -16.60
C ASP A 438 -3.45 17.85 -15.47
N CYS A 439 -3.87 17.27 -14.35
CA CYS A 439 -4.29 18.01 -13.17
C CYS A 439 -3.07 18.62 -12.48
N ALA A 440 -3.03 19.95 -12.35
CA ALA A 440 -2.05 20.59 -11.49
C ALA A 440 -2.25 20.15 -10.02
N ALA A 441 -1.19 20.12 -9.21
CA ALA A 441 -1.26 19.64 -7.83
C ALA A 441 -2.26 20.42 -6.96
N THR A 442 -2.36 21.73 -7.19
CA THR A 442 -3.32 22.61 -6.53
C THR A 442 -3.98 23.56 -7.54
N ASP A 443 -5.07 24.21 -7.13
CA ASP A 443 -5.67 25.36 -7.82
C ASP A 443 -4.94 26.68 -7.48
N ALA A 444 -5.43 27.81 -8.03
CA ALA A 444 -4.86 29.14 -7.81
C ALA A 444 -4.87 29.61 -6.34
N ARG A 445 -5.66 28.96 -5.47
CA ARG A 445 -5.75 29.26 -4.04
C ARG A 445 -4.88 28.36 -3.19
N GLY A 446 -4.31 27.30 -3.78
CA GLY A 446 -3.59 26.26 -3.07
C GLY A 446 -4.47 25.10 -2.60
N VAL A 447 -5.72 25.00 -3.07
CA VAL A 447 -6.59 23.84 -2.79
C VAL A 447 -6.11 22.65 -3.64
N ALA A 448 -5.88 21.50 -3.00
CA ALA A 448 -5.39 20.29 -3.67
C ALA A 448 -6.38 19.76 -4.71
N ARG A 449 -5.87 19.13 -5.78
CA ARG A 449 -6.70 18.50 -6.82
C ARG A 449 -6.46 16.98 -6.88
N PRO A 450 -7.47 16.17 -7.24
CA PRO A 450 -8.89 16.53 -7.35
C PRO A 450 -9.58 16.55 -5.97
N GLN A 451 -10.63 17.36 -5.79
CA GLN A 451 -11.50 17.27 -4.60
C GLN A 451 -12.66 16.29 -4.79
N GLY A 452 -13.01 15.97 -6.04
CA GLY A 452 -13.97 14.92 -6.40
C GLY A 452 -13.34 13.80 -7.24
N THR A 453 -14.03 13.33 -8.28
CA THR A 453 -13.54 12.24 -9.15
C THR A 453 -12.53 12.69 -10.20
N GLY A 454 -12.43 13.99 -10.44
CA GLY A 454 -11.49 14.59 -11.38
C GLY A 454 -11.17 16.01 -10.94
N CYS A 455 -10.16 16.63 -11.54
CA CYS A 455 -9.93 18.05 -11.34
C CYS A 455 -10.93 18.85 -12.17
N ASP A 456 -11.32 19.99 -11.63
CA ASP A 456 -12.15 20.94 -12.31
C ASP A 456 -11.38 21.64 -13.43
N LEU A 457 -12.12 22.05 -14.46
CA LEU A 457 -11.55 22.87 -15.53
C LEU A 457 -11.34 24.31 -15.03
N GLY A 458 -10.31 24.97 -15.51
CA GLY A 458 -9.95 26.34 -15.12
C GLY A 458 -9.08 26.41 -13.87
N ALA A 459 -8.84 27.63 -13.39
CA ALA A 459 -7.89 27.95 -12.31
C ALA A 459 -8.42 27.68 -10.89
N TYR A 460 -9.66 27.24 -10.74
CA TYR A 460 -10.35 27.01 -9.47
C TYR A 460 -10.69 25.53 -9.31
N GLU A 461 -10.63 25.01 -8.09
CA GLU A 461 -11.10 23.66 -7.74
C GLU A 461 -12.20 23.76 -6.67
N THR A 462 -13.44 23.44 -7.02
CA THR A 462 -14.51 23.36 -6.04
C THR A 462 -14.21 22.26 -5.03
N ARG A 463 -14.53 22.54 -3.76
CA ARG A 463 -14.54 21.51 -2.71
C ARG A 463 -15.86 20.73 -2.69
N GLY A 464 -16.74 21.05 -3.65
CA GLY A 464 -17.98 20.37 -3.96
C GLY A 464 -19.00 20.34 -2.83
N LEU A 465 -19.86 19.31 -2.89
CA LEU A 465 -20.98 19.12 -1.99
C LEU A 465 -20.60 18.17 -0.85
N ALA A 466 -20.87 18.57 0.38
CA ALA A 466 -20.92 17.66 1.52
C ALA A 466 -22.28 16.98 1.57
N LEU A 467 -22.32 15.69 1.25
CA LEU A 467 -23.52 14.86 1.34
C LEU A 467 -23.64 14.23 2.73
N THR A 468 -24.84 14.20 3.27
CA THR A 468 -25.16 13.47 4.51
C THR A 468 -26.45 12.68 4.35
N VAL A 469 -26.47 11.46 4.89
CA VAL A 469 -27.66 10.61 4.90
C VAL A 469 -28.72 11.23 5.81
N ALA A 470 -29.88 11.55 5.25
CA ALA A 470 -30.97 12.21 5.95
C ALA A 470 -32.10 11.24 6.37
N GLY A 471 -32.25 10.09 5.70
CA GLY A 471 -33.23 9.07 6.09
C GLY A 471 -33.34 7.90 5.10
N GLY A 472 -33.90 6.77 5.55
CA GLY A 472 -34.08 5.56 4.73
C GLY A 472 -32.89 4.59 4.72
N ASN A 473 -31.91 4.77 5.60
CA ASN A 473 -30.79 3.83 5.76
C ASN A 473 -31.14 2.67 6.70
N GLY A 474 -30.56 1.49 6.48
CA GLY A 474 -30.72 0.32 7.36
C GLY A 474 -32.07 -0.39 7.22
N GLN A 475 -32.72 -0.29 6.05
CA GLN A 475 -34.01 -0.94 5.81
C GLN A 475 -33.83 -2.35 5.24
N ALA A 476 -34.70 -3.27 5.62
CA ALA A 476 -34.82 -4.59 5.01
C ALA A 476 -36.20 -4.72 4.33
N LYS A 477 -36.25 -5.36 3.17
CA LYS A 477 -37.51 -5.59 2.46
C LYS A 477 -37.49 -6.89 1.67
N GLU A 478 -38.62 -7.59 1.65
CA GLU A 478 -38.83 -8.76 0.78
C GLU A 478 -38.48 -8.44 -0.69
N VAL A 479 -37.82 -9.38 -1.36
CA VAL A 479 -37.51 -9.32 -2.80
C VAL A 479 -38.75 -8.90 -3.60
N TYR A 480 -38.53 -8.08 -4.63
CA TYR A 480 -39.60 -7.50 -5.44
C TYR A 480 -40.61 -6.63 -4.67
N LYS A 481 -40.34 -6.13 -3.46
CA LYS A 481 -41.19 -5.12 -2.79
C LYS A 481 -40.50 -3.76 -2.68
N THR A 482 -41.30 -2.71 -2.55
CA THR A 482 -40.81 -1.33 -2.38
C THR A 482 -40.39 -1.10 -0.94
N TYR A 483 -39.26 -0.43 -0.72
CA TYR A 483 -38.81 -0.04 0.62
C TYR A 483 -39.77 1.00 1.25
N ASP A 484 -39.97 0.91 2.57
CA ASP A 484 -41.00 1.68 3.27
C ASP A 484 -40.68 3.18 3.39
N GLN A 485 -39.39 3.52 3.49
CA GLN A 485 -38.89 4.88 3.48
C GLN A 485 -38.05 5.14 2.23
N PRO A 486 -38.22 6.29 1.55
CA PRO A 486 -37.32 6.66 0.47
C PRO A 486 -35.91 6.95 1.00
N LEU A 487 -34.91 6.72 0.17
CA LEU A 487 -33.52 7.05 0.45
C LEU A 487 -33.35 8.56 0.30
N ARG A 488 -33.04 9.25 1.40
CA ARG A 488 -32.92 10.72 1.44
C ARG A 488 -31.50 11.15 1.81
N VAL A 489 -30.96 12.09 1.06
CA VAL A 489 -29.71 12.78 1.37
C VAL A 489 -29.93 14.28 1.46
N THR A 490 -29.22 14.94 2.36
CA THR A 490 -29.03 16.39 2.38
C THR A 490 -27.68 16.71 1.77
N ALA A 491 -27.58 17.86 1.09
CA ALA A 491 -26.31 18.38 0.61
C ALA A 491 -26.10 19.81 1.09
N THR A 492 -24.86 20.14 1.42
CA THR A 492 -24.42 21.52 1.66
C THR A 492 -23.18 21.79 0.82
N HIS A 493 -23.12 22.94 0.17
CA HIS A 493 -21.89 23.35 -0.50
C HIS A 493 -20.91 23.86 0.56
N VAL A 494 -19.67 23.36 0.55
CA VAL A 494 -18.66 23.74 1.56
C VAL A 494 -18.41 25.26 1.58
N GLU A 495 -18.59 25.91 0.44
CA GLU A 495 -18.40 27.35 0.23
C GLU A 495 -19.72 28.16 0.32
N GLY A 496 -20.83 27.54 0.74
CA GLY A 496 -22.10 28.23 0.99
C GLY A 496 -22.95 28.56 -0.24
N HIS A 497 -22.57 28.08 -1.43
CA HIS A 497 -23.38 28.23 -2.64
C HIS A 497 -24.70 27.46 -2.56
N ALA A 498 -25.72 27.95 -3.28
CA ALA A 498 -26.99 27.23 -3.42
C ALA A 498 -26.77 25.86 -4.07
N VAL A 499 -27.50 24.85 -3.57
CA VAL A 499 -27.34 23.44 -3.98
C VAL A 499 -28.54 22.88 -4.75
N ASP A 500 -29.63 23.63 -4.81
CA ASP A 500 -30.85 23.20 -5.50
C ASP A 500 -30.60 23.04 -7.00
N ASN A 501 -31.29 22.05 -7.58
CA ASN A 501 -31.13 21.55 -8.94
C ASN A 501 -29.85 20.73 -9.21
N ALA A 502 -29.04 20.40 -8.20
CA ALA A 502 -27.89 19.51 -8.37
C ALA A 502 -28.32 18.08 -8.62
N SER A 503 -27.79 17.48 -9.69
CA SER A 503 -28.01 16.07 -10.02
C SER A 503 -27.32 15.18 -8.98
N ILE A 504 -28.11 14.32 -8.34
CA ILE A 504 -27.67 13.29 -7.40
C ILE A 504 -28.01 11.93 -7.99
N THR A 505 -27.04 11.04 -8.07
CA THR A 505 -27.23 9.68 -8.55
C THR A 505 -27.09 8.67 -7.42
N PHE A 506 -28.07 7.78 -7.31
CA PHE A 506 -28.12 6.63 -6.42
C PHE A 506 -27.83 5.38 -7.25
N ASN A 507 -26.77 4.65 -6.91
CA ASN A 507 -26.33 3.45 -7.62
C ASN A 507 -26.22 2.27 -6.65
N SER A 508 -26.89 1.17 -6.96
CA SER A 508 -26.71 -0.12 -6.29
C SER A 508 -25.77 -1.04 -7.08
N PRO A 509 -25.35 -2.19 -6.51
CA PRO A 509 -24.47 -3.13 -7.21
C PRO A 509 -25.07 -3.65 -8.52
N ALA A 510 -24.22 -3.90 -9.52
CA ALA A 510 -24.65 -4.39 -10.83
C ALA A 510 -25.10 -5.87 -10.83
N SER A 511 -24.81 -6.62 -9.76
CA SER A 511 -25.10 -8.05 -9.61
C SER A 511 -25.41 -8.40 -8.16
N GLY A 512 -26.18 -9.47 -7.93
CA GLY A 512 -26.62 -9.88 -6.59
C GLY A 512 -27.77 -9.03 -6.06
N ALA A 513 -27.90 -8.94 -4.74
CA ALA A 513 -28.91 -8.09 -4.10
C ALA A 513 -28.65 -6.61 -4.44
N ALA A 514 -29.69 -5.95 -4.94
CA ALA A 514 -29.63 -4.56 -5.40
C ALA A 514 -31.03 -3.92 -5.41
N THR A 515 -31.07 -2.63 -5.69
CA THR A 515 -32.32 -1.92 -6.01
C THR A 515 -32.74 -2.18 -7.46
N ASN A 516 -34.03 -1.99 -7.75
CA ASN A 516 -34.59 -1.92 -9.09
C ASN A 516 -35.37 -0.58 -9.24
N PRO A 517 -34.89 0.37 -10.07
CA PRO A 517 -33.72 0.29 -10.94
C PRO A 517 -32.38 0.30 -10.17
N ILE A 518 -31.31 -0.19 -10.83
CA ILE A 518 -29.95 -0.24 -10.25
C ILE A 518 -29.34 1.16 -10.14
N SER A 519 -29.71 2.07 -11.05
CA SER A 519 -29.24 3.47 -11.04
C SER A 519 -30.43 4.40 -11.19
N GLN A 520 -30.48 5.42 -10.36
CA GLN A 520 -31.51 6.47 -10.43
C GLN A 520 -30.89 7.83 -10.13
N THR A 521 -31.09 8.78 -11.04
CA THR A 521 -30.66 10.18 -10.89
C THR A 521 -31.87 11.06 -10.59
N THR A 522 -31.73 11.95 -9.62
CA THR A 522 -32.72 12.98 -9.25
C THR A 522 -32.02 14.32 -9.04
N VAL A 523 -32.77 15.39 -8.80
CA VAL A 523 -32.21 16.72 -8.50
C VAL A 523 -32.47 17.14 -7.05
N MET A 524 -31.57 17.94 -6.50
CA MET A 524 -31.73 18.56 -5.19
C MET A 524 -32.88 19.58 -5.19
N ALA A 525 -33.70 19.57 -4.15
CA ALA A 525 -34.72 20.59 -3.87
C ALA A 525 -34.69 20.94 -2.38
N SER A 526 -34.63 22.23 -2.04
CA SER A 526 -34.46 22.72 -0.66
C SER A 526 -33.30 22.06 0.11
N GLY A 527 -32.19 21.79 -0.58
CA GLY A 527 -31.03 21.13 0.02
C GLY A 527 -31.18 19.63 0.28
N GLN A 528 -32.21 18.97 -0.27
CA GLN A 528 -32.41 17.52 -0.18
C GLN A 528 -32.64 16.84 -1.53
N ALA A 529 -32.23 15.57 -1.65
CA ALA A 529 -32.62 14.67 -2.73
C ALA A 529 -33.18 13.38 -2.14
N SER A 530 -34.20 12.82 -2.81
CA SER A 530 -34.92 11.64 -2.36
C SER A 530 -35.25 10.72 -3.52
N VAL A 531 -35.07 9.41 -3.37
CA VAL A 531 -35.54 8.39 -4.31
C VAL A 531 -36.28 7.27 -3.60
N THR A 532 -37.32 6.74 -4.23
CA THR A 532 -38.02 5.53 -3.79
C THR A 532 -37.56 4.37 -4.66
N VAL A 533 -37.10 3.29 -4.02
CA VAL A 533 -36.50 2.13 -4.70
C VAL A 533 -37.23 0.84 -4.30
N ARG A 534 -37.14 -0.17 -5.17
CA ARG A 534 -37.69 -1.52 -4.94
C ARG A 534 -36.55 -2.52 -4.79
N ALA A 535 -36.69 -3.53 -3.94
CA ALA A 535 -35.79 -4.68 -3.90
C ALA A 535 -35.82 -5.43 -5.25
N ASN A 536 -34.67 -5.87 -5.75
CA ASN A 536 -34.61 -6.75 -6.91
C ASN A 536 -34.95 -8.21 -6.51
N GLY A 537 -34.64 -9.17 -7.39
CA GLY A 537 -34.98 -10.58 -7.20
C GLY A 537 -33.95 -11.42 -6.43
N TYR A 538 -32.89 -10.82 -5.92
CA TYR A 538 -31.83 -11.51 -5.19
C TYR A 538 -31.84 -11.05 -3.73
N SER A 539 -31.81 -12.00 -2.79
CA SER A 539 -31.73 -11.74 -1.36
C SER A 539 -30.29 -11.47 -0.89
N GLY A 540 -30.16 -10.80 0.25
CA GLY A 540 -28.91 -10.45 0.90
C GLY A 540 -28.68 -8.95 1.08
N ALA A 541 -27.71 -8.63 1.94
CA ALA A 541 -27.32 -7.27 2.25
C ALA A 541 -26.46 -6.62 1.15
N TYR A 542 -26.67 -5.33 0.91
CA TYR A 542 -25.95 -4.54 -0.08
C TYR A 542 -25.92 -3.06 0.27
N SER A 543 -25.06 -2.29 -0.43
CA SER A 543 -24.95 -0.84 -0.25
C SER A 543 -25.34 -0.07 -1.51
N VAL A 544 -26.22 0.92 -1.38
CA VAL A 544 -26.46 1.94 -2.42
C VAL A 544 -25.49 3.08 -2.22
N THR A 545 -24.68 3.36 -3.24
CA THR A 545 -23.74 4.49 -3.28
C THR A 545 -24.44 5.70 -3.85
N VAL A 546 -24.35 6.83 -3.16
CA VAL A 546 -24.95 8.11 -3.58
C VAL A 546 -23.86 9.12 -3.82
N ARG A 547 -23.93 9.81 -4.97
CA ARG A 547 -22.90 10.74 -5.40
C ARG A 547 -23.50 11.95 -6.12
N ALA A 548 -22.84 13.09 -5.95
CA ALA A 548 -23.03 14.31 -6.74
C ALA A 548 -21.70 14.69 -7.43
N PRO A 549 -21.72 15.49 -8.52
CA PRO A 549 -20.52 16.13 -9.04
C PRO A 549 -19.80 16.92 -7.94
N GLY A 550 -18.49 16.72 -7.81
CA GLY A 550 -17.63 17.33 -6.79
C GLY A 550 -17.78 16.74 -5.38
N SER A 551 -18.66 15.77 -5.13
CA SER A 551 -18.86 15.21 -3.78
C SER A 551 -18.09 13.91 -3.54
N GLN A 552 -17.76 13.70 -2.26
CA GLN A 552 -17.46 12.36 -1.75
C GLN A 552 -18.74 11.51 -1.71
N PRO A 553 -18.66 10.19 -1.96
CA PRO A 553 -19.83 9.32 -1.93
C PRO A 553 -20.32 9.08 -0.50
N VAL A 554 -21.63 8.87 -0.35
CA VAL A 554 -22.25 8.36 0.88
C VAL A 554 -23.02 7.08 0.60
N TYR A 555 -23.24 6.26 1.63
CA TYR A 555 -23.75 4.90 1.47
C TYR A 555 -25.05 4.69 2.25
N PHE A 556 -25.99 3.97 1.64
CA PHE A 556 -27.15 3.38 2.31
C PHE A 556 -26.96 1.88 2.37
N ASN A 557 -27.01 1.29 3.55
CA ASN A 557 -27.01 -0.15 3.76
C ASN A 557 -28.45 -0.64 3.74
N LEU A 558 -28.76 -1.55 2.83
CA LEU A 558 -30.09 -2.14 2.66
C LEU A 558 -29.97 -3.67 2.66
N ASP A 559 -31.09 -4.34 2.89
CA ASP A 559 -31.19 -5.79 2.83
C ASP A 559 -32.41 -6.23 2.01
N ASN A 560 -32.23 -7.22 1.15
CA ASN A 560 -33.31 -7.88 0.42
C ASN A 560 -33.59 -9.21 1.12
N LEU A 561 -34.77 -9.38 1.71
CA LEU A 561 -35.18 -10.60 2.41
C LEU A 561 -35.83 -11.60 1.43
N ASP A 562 -35.72 -12.91 1.67
CA ASP A 562 -36.43 -13.90 0.84
C ASP A 562 -37.96 -13.76 0.94
N ALA A 563 -38.66 -14.24 -0.08
CA ALA A 563 -40.12 -14.37 -0.03
C ALA A 563 -40.52 -15.45 1.00
N PRO A 564 -41.59 -15.23 1.81
CA PRO A 564 -42.06 -16.22 2.77
C PRO A 564 -42.43 -17.56 2.12
N ILE A 565 -42.14 -18.65 2.82
CA ILE A 565 -42.48 -20.01 2.37
C ILE A 565 -43.99 -20.23 2.43
N ALA A 566 -44.58 -20.82 1.37
CA ALA A 566 -46.00 -21.17 1.31
C ALA A 566 -46.22 -22.53 0.64
N GLY A 567 -47.20 -23.30 1.14
CA GLY A 567 -47.65 -24.56 0.55
C GLY A 567 -46.55 -25.62 0.47
N LEU A 568 -45.90 -25.94 1.59
CA LEU A 568 -45.00 -27.09 1.68
C LEU A 568 -45.81 -28.37 1.48
N GLU A 569 -45.39 -29.21 0.54
CA GLU A 569 -46.00 -30.51 0.24
C GLU A 569 -44.92 -31.59 0.30
N VAL A 570 -45.27 -32.77 0.83
CA VAL A 570 -44.37 -33.91 1.03
C VAL A 570 -44.96 -35.18 0.40
N GLY A 571 -44.13 -36.00 -0.23
CA GLY A 571 -44.53 -37.25 -0.87
C GLY A 571 -43.45 -38.33 -0.86
N TYR A 572 -43.84 -39.56 -1.14
CA TYR A 572 -42.94 -40.73 -1.19
C TYR A 572 -43.38 -41.79 -2.23
N SER A 573 -42.49 -42.73 -2.56
CA SER A 573 -42.69 -43.75 -3.61
C SER A 573 -43.66 -44.91 -3.28
N GLY A 574 -44.27 -44.93 -2.09
CA GLY A 574 -45.30 -45.92 -1.69
C GLY A 574 -44.75 -47.24 -1.13
N SER A 575 -44.42 -48.21 -1.99
CA SER A 575 -44.09 -49.57 -1.54
C SER A 575 -42.69 -49.63 -0.90
N THR A 576 -42.61 -49.95 0.40
CA THR A 576 -41.33 -49.95 1.14
C THR A 576 -41.10 -51.29 1.85
N PRO A 577 -40.57 -52.32 1.16
CA PRO A 577 -40.09 -53.53 1.83
C PRO A 577 -38.90 -53.20 2.75
N VAL A 578 -38.75 -53.96 3.84
CA VAL A 578 -37.54 -53.92 4.67
C VAL A 578 -36.29 -54.10 3.79
N GLY A 579 -35.30 -53.21 3.96
CA GLY A 579 -34.01 -53.28 3.27
C GLY A 579 -33.97 -52.68 1.85
N GLN A 580 -35.05 -52.08 1.35
CA GLN A 580 -35.07 -51.35 0.06
C GLN A 580 -35.21 -49.83 0.26
N ALA A 581 -34.71 -49.06 -0.72
CA ALA A 581 -34.71 -47.60 -0.66
C ALA A 581 -36.06 -47.00 -1.10
N ALA A 582 -36.64 -46.14 -0.26
CA ALA A 582 -37.78 -45.28 -0.60
C ALA A 582 -37.29 -43.88 -1.01
N LEU A 583 -37.90 -43.30 -2.05
CA LEU A 583 -37.66 -41.91 -2.49
C LEU A 583 -38.65 -40.98 -1.80
N PHE A 584 -38.15 -39.91 -1.20
CA PHE A 584 -38.91 -38.83 -0.58
C PHE A 584 -38.72 -37.53 -1.37
N THR A 585 -39.79 -36.77 -1.54
CA THR A 585 -39.79 -35.50 -2.28
C THR A 585 -40.55 -34.43 -1.51
N ALA A 586 -40.01 -33.21 -1.47
CA ALA A 586 -40.66 -32.03 -0.92
C ALA A 586 -40.67 -30.89 -1.94
N THR A 587 -41.79 -30.19 -2.01
CA THR A 587 -41.99 -29.02 -2.88
C THR A 587 -42.69 -27.91 -2.13
N THR A 588 -42.50 -26.66 -2.58
CA THR A 588 -43.19 -25.48 -2.03
C THR A 588 -43.92 -24.74 -3.13
N GLN A 589 -45.14 -24.25 -2.86
CA GLN A 589 -45.90 -23.41 -3.79
C GLN A 589 -45.36 -21.96 -3.86
N GLY A 590 -44.64 -21.51 -2.84
CA GLY A 590 -44.01 -20.19 -2.79
C GLY A 590 -42.82 -20.12 -1.82
N GLY A 591 -42.01 -19.06 -1.96
CA GLY A 591 -40.77 -18.82 -1.22
C GLY A 591 -39.55 -18.71 -2.15
N THR A 592 -38.54 -17.94 -1.75
CA THR A 592 -37.23 -17.90 -2.45
C THR A 592 -36.14 -18.51 -1.58
N ASN A 593 -35.13 -19.11 -2.23
CA ASN A 593 -33.95 -19.70 -1.59
C ASN A 593 -34.26 -20.72 -0.46
N VAL A 594 -35.24 -21.59 -0.70
CA VAL A 594 -35.74 -22.54 0.30
C VAL A 594 -34.80 -23.74 0.44
N SER A 595 -34.42 -24.06 1.68
CA SER A 595 -33.64 -25.24 2.06
C SER A 595 -34.52 -26.29 2.77
N PHE A 596 -34.26 -27.58 2.53
CA PHE A 596 -35.04 -28.70 3.09
C PHE A 596 -34.17 -29.61 3.97
N ALA A 597 -34.68 -29.97 5.15
CA ALA A 597 -34.09 -30.94 6.07
C ALA A 597 -35.11 -32.03 6.45
N TRP A 598 -34.67 -33.28 6.56
CA TRP A 598 -35.53 -34.46 6.77
C TRP A 598 -35.18 -35.20 8.06
N ASP A 599 -36.20 -35.71 8.75
CA ASP A 599 -36.14 -36.70 9.84
C ASP A 599 -37.02 -37.91 9.44
N PHE A 600 -36.43 -39.10 9.34
CA PHE A 600 -37.12 -40.29 8.84
C PHE A 600 -37.85 -41.11 9.90
N GLY A 601 -37.81 -40.70 11.17
CA GLY A 601 -38.53 -41.35 12.28
C GLY A 601 -37.86 -42.61 12.85
N ASP A 602 -36.66 -42.96 12.35
CA ASP A 602 -35.82 -44.07 12.82
C ASP A 602 -34.45 -43.59 13.36
N ALA A 603 -34.40 -42.32 13.78
CA ALA A 603 -33.20 -41.58 14.21
C ALA A 603 -32.19 -41.24 13.10
N SER A 604 -32.55 -41.38 11.82
CA SER A 604 -31.76 -40.92 10.69
C SER A 604 -32.30 -39.62 10.07
N THR A 605 -31.44 -38.88 9.37
CA THR A 605 -31.74 -37.54 8.80
C THR A 605 -31.30 -37.40 7.35
N GLY A 606 -31.88 -36.46 6.60
CA GLY A 606 -31.53 -36.15 5.21
C GLY A 606 -31.63 -34.66 4.85
N SER A 607 -31.27 -34.28 3.61
CA SER A 607 -31.33 -32.90 3.13
C SER A 607 -31.67 -32.80 1.65
N GLY A 608 -32.23 -31.66 1.22
CA GLY A 608 -32.56 -31.37 -0.18
C GLY A 608 -34.02 -31.66 -0.54
N GLY A 609 -34.50 -31.13 -1.66
CA GLY A 609 -35.90 -31.31 -2.10
C GLY A 609 -36.24 -32.74 -2.53
N GLN A 610 -35.24 -33.60 -2.75
CA GLN A 610 -35.40 -35.03 -3.01
C GLN A 610 -34.31 -35.82 -2.27
N THR A 611 -34.65 -36.93 -1.62
CA THR A 611 -33.71 -37.78 -0.86
C THR A 611 -34.17 -39.25 -0.79
N PHE A 612 -33.24 -40.19 -0.56
CA PHE A 612 -33.53 -41.64 -0.45
C PHE A 612 -33.23 -42.16 0.97
N HIS A 613 -34.03 -43.11 1.47
CA HIS A 613 -33.81 -43.75 2.79
C HIS A 613 -34.20 -45.25 2.81
N ILE A 614 -33.55 -46.04 3.69
CA ILE A 614 -33.73 -47.51 3.82
C ILE A 614 -34.06 -47.89 5.27
N TYR A 615 -35.21 -48.53 5.48
CA TYR A 615 -35.66 -49.03 6.79
C TYR A 615 -35.22 -50.48 7.05
N GLN A 616 -34.71 -50.74 8.25
CA GLN A 616 -34.16 -52.05 8.65
C GLN A 616 -35.17 -52.96 9.38
N LEU A 617 -36.28 -52.40 9.87
CA LEU A 617 -37.32 -53.13 10.59
C LEU A 617 -38.68 -52.84 9.96
N ALA A 618 -39.52 -53.87 9.90
CA ALA A 618 -40.93 -53.72 9.53
C ALA A 618 -41.66 -52.95 10.65
N GLY A 619 -42.54 -52.04 10.25
CA GLY A 619 -43.24 -51.14 11.17
C GLY A 619 -43.72 -49.86 10.49
N THR A 620 -44.43 -49.02 11.25
CA THR A 620 -44.94 -47.73 10.79
C THR A 620 -44.01 -46.61 11.26
N TYR A 621 -43.57 -45.73 10.36
CA TYR A 621 -42.64 -44.62 10.65
C TYR A 621 -43.25 -43.25 10.33
N HIS A 622 -42.91 -42.24 11.14
CA HIS A 622 -43.30 -40.84 10.95
C HIS A 622 -42.13 -40.05 10.33
N VAL A 623 -42.27 -39.64 9.07
CA VAL A 623 -41.26 -38.87 8.34
C VAL A 623 -41.62 -37.39 8.34
N THR A 624 -40.71 -36.52 8.79
CA THR A 624 -40.90 -35.06 8.86
C THR A 624 -39.93 -34.35 7.93
N VAL A 625 -40.41 -33.35 7.18
CA VAL A 625 -39.57 -32.42 6.40
C VAL A 625 -39.72 -31.00 6.92
N THR A 626 -38.61 -30.29 7.08
CA THR A 626 -38.53 -28.87 7.45
C THR A 626 -38.04 -28.07 6.26
N ALA A 627 -38.84 -27.12 5.77
CA ALA A 627 -38.43 -26.12 4.79
C ALA A 627 -38.08 -24.81 5.51
N SER A 628 -36.97 -24.17 5.15
CA SER A 628 -36.52 -22.92 5.78
C SER A 628 -35.80 -21.98 4.81
N ASN A 629 -35.92 -20.68 5.05
CA ASN A 629 -35.13 -19.60 4.46
C ASN A 629 -34.90 -18.50 5.52
N ASP A 630 -34.36 -17.33 5.13
CA ASP A 630 -34.03 -16.25 6.06
C ASP A 630 -35.26 -15.58 6.73
N THR A 631 -36.48 -15.81 6.19
CA THR A 631 -37.72 -15.19 6.63
C THR A 631 -38.71 -16.14 7.31
N ALA A 632 -38.67 -17.44 7.00
CA ALA A 632 -39.64 -18.39 7.49
C ALA A 632 -39.06 -19.81 7.65
N SER A 633 -39.68 -20.59 8.54
CA SER A 633 -39.47 -22.03 8.68
C SER A 633 -40.81 -22.72 8.90
N THR A 634 -41.07 -23.80 8.14
CA THR A 634 -42.31 -24.59 8.21
C THR A 634 -42.00 -26.08 8.07
N GLN A 635 -42.90 -26.92 8.60
CA GLN A 635 -42.73 -28.38 8.60
C GLN A 635 -43.97 -29.09 8.06
N GLU A 636 -43.78 -30.27 7.47
CA GLU A 636 -44.84 -31.20 7.06
C GLU A 636 -44.41 -32.65 7.34
N PHE A 637 -45.38 -33.56 7.45
CA PHE A 637 -45.11 -34.96 7.80
C PHE A 637 -45.95 -35.98 7.00
N LEU A 638 -45.48 -37.22 6.95
CA LEU A 638 -46.19 -38.38 6.41
C LEU A 638 -45.93 -39.63 7.25
N GLU A 639 -46.89 -40.56 7.25
CA GLU A 639 -46.74 -41.91 7.80
C GLU A 639 -46.46 -42.91 6.67
N ILE A 640 -45.52 -43.84 6.90
CA ILE A 640 -45.23 -44.94 5.98
C ILE A 640 -45.29 -46.30 6.69
N ASP A 641 -45.72 -47.34 5.97
CA ASP A 641 -45.72 -48.73 6.44
C ASP A 641 -44.63 -49.55 5.74
N VAL A 642 -43.75 -50.15 6.53
CA VAL A 642 -42.65 -51.02 6.07
C VAL A 642 -42.99 -52.49 6.36
N TYR A 643 -42.94 -53.37 5.34
CA TYR A 643 -43.36 -54.78 5.45
C TYR A 643 -42.22 -55.81 5.19
N ASP A 644 -42.37 -57.03 5.75
CA ASP A 644 -41.32 -58.08 5.79
C ASP A 644 -41.23 -58.95 4.52
N VAL A 645 -40.15 -59.73 4.39
CA VAL A 645 -39.75 -60.52 3.19
C VAL A 645 -39.57 -62.02 3.50
N ALA A 646 -39.51 -62.87 2.46
CA ALA A 646 -39.32 -64.32 2.59
C ALA A 646 -37.91 -64.71 3.09
N LEU A 647 -37.78 -65.83 3.82
CA LEU A 647 -36.49 -66.33 4.32
C LEU A 647 -35.52 -66.69 3.19
N ALA A 648 -34.26 -66.27 3.32
CA ALA A 648 -33.15 -66.69 2.45
C ALA A 648 -31.83 -66.88 3.25
N GLY A 649 -30.94 -67.75 2.76
CA GLY A 649 -29.56 -67.87 3.26
C GLY A 649 -29.39 -68.57 4.62
N LEU A 650 -30.15 -69.64 4.91
CA LEU A 650 -30.01 -70.41 6.15
C LEU A 650 -28.65 -71.13 6.22
N THR A 651 -27.85 -70.81 7.24
CA THR A 651 -26.55 -71.46 7.51
C THR A 651 -26.52 -72.06 8.90
N VAL A 652 -25.64 -73.05 9.11
CA VAL A 652 -25.47 -73.80 10.35
C VAL A 652 -23.99 -73.96 10.71
N SER A 653 -23.69 -73.89 12.00
CA SER A 653 -22.37 -74.15 12.59
C SER A 653 -22.47 -75.01 13.85
N ASN A 654 -21.35 -75.62 14.27
CA ASN A 654 -21.24 -76.38 15.50
C ASN A 654 -19.90 -76.15 16.22
N SER A 655 -19.83 -76.52 17.50
CA SER A 655 -18.65 -76.33 18.36
C SER A 655 -17.68 -77.52 18.41
N GLY A 656 -17.80 -78.48 17.49
CA GLY A 656 -16.87 -79.61 17.37
C GLY A 656 -15.53 -79.21 16.72
N PRO A 657 -14.47 -80.03 16.84
CA PRO A 657 -14.42 -81.35 17.49
C PRO A 657 -14.60 -81.28 19.03
N THR A 658 -15.24 -82.27 19.64
CA THR A 658 -15.49 -82.32 21.09
C THR A 658 -14.89 -83.56 21.74
N VAL A 659 -14.50 -83.41 23.02
CA VAL A 659 -14.04 -84.55 23.83
C VAL A 659 -15.21 -85.51 24.04
N LEU A 660 -14.95 -86.82 23.96
CA LEU A 660 -15.94 -87.85 24.29
C LEU A 660 -16.65 -87.58 25.62
N GLY A 661 -17.99 -87.51 25.57
CA GLY A 661 -18.84 -87.21 26.74
C GLY A 661 -19.06 -85.72 27.04
N ALA A 662 -18.47 -84.80 26.26
CA ALA A 662 -18.73 -83.37 26.35
C ALA A 662 -19.89 -82.92 25.44
N SER A 663 -20.56 -81.82 25.82
CA SER A 663 -21.66 -81.24 25.05
C SER A 663 -21.15 -80.44 23.84
N THR A 664 -21.78 -80.63 22.68
CA THR A 664 -21.55 -79.91 21.42
C THR A 664 -22.71 -78.94 21.17
N THR A 665 -22.41 -77.67 20.95
CA THR A 665 -23.40 -76.62 20.65
C THR A 665 -23.57 -76.44 19.15
N PHE A 666 -24.80 -76.25 18.69
CA PHE A 666 -25.19 -76.01 17.30
C PHE A 666 -25.93 -74.68 17.18
N THR A 667 -25.66 -73.90 16.14
CA THR A 667 -26.30 -72.59 15.91
C THR A 667 -26.67 -72.41 14.44
N ALA A 668 -27.85 -71.82 14.18
CA ALA A 668 -28.36 -71.51 12.85
C ALA A 668 -28.68 -70.01 12.69
N THR A 669 -28.44 -69.47 11.49
CA THR A 669 -28.71 -68.07 11.12
C THR A 669 -29.26 -67.97 9.69
N ALA A 670 -30.03 -66.92 9.37
CA ALA A 670 -30.53 -66.63 8.03
C ALA A 670 -30.13 -65.22 7.58
N GLN A 671 -30.03 -64.99 6.26
CA GLN A 671 -29.61 -63.71 5.66
C GLN A 671 -30.78 -62.76 5.36
N ALA A 672 -32.00 -63.30 5.21
CA ALA A 672 -33.21 -62.52 4.99
C ALA A 672 -34.42 -63.18 5.67
N GLY A 673 -35.46 -62.37 5.89
CA GLY A 673 -36.68 -62.72 6.62
C GLY A 673 -36.53 -62.50 8.13
N THR A 674 -37.54 -61.88 8.74
CA THR A 674 -37.57 -61.68 10.20
C THR A 674 -38.56 -62.66 10.87
N GLY A 675 -38.51 -62.81 12.20
CA GLY A 675 -39.46 -63.65 12.96
C GLY A 675 -39.31 -65.18 12.82
N LEU A 676 -38.09 -65.70 12.89
CA LEU A 676 -37.77 -67.11 12.56
C LEU A 676 -37.87 -68.12 13.72
N THR A 677 -38.28 -69.36 13.40
CA THR A 677 -38.34 -70.55 14.29
C THR A 677 -37.42 -71.68 13.78
N TYR A 678 -36.84 -72.52 14.66
CA TYR A 678 -35.79 -73.51 14.30
C TYR A 678 -35.95 -74.89 14.99
N ASN A 679 -35.68 -76.00 14.28
CA ASN A 679 -35.77 -77.39 14.78
C ASN A 679 -34.61 -78.31 14.30
N TRP A 680 -34.05 -79.17 15.17
CA TRP A 680 -32.76 -79.90 14.99
C TRP A 680 -32.82 -81.43 15.15
N HIS A 681 -31.93 -82.15 14.45
CA HIS A 681 -31.64 -83.61 14.59
C HIS A 681 -30.13 -83.86 14.56
N PHE A 682 -29.55 -84.68 15.45
CA PHE A 682 -28.08 -84.76 15.67
C PHE A 682 -27.34 -85.98 15.07
N GLY A 683 -28.04 -86.86 14.36
CA GLY A 683 -27.43 -87.99 13.63
C GLY A 683 -27.17 -89.26 14.46
N ASP A 684 -27.33 -89.20 15.78
CA ASP A 684 -27.27 -90.35 16.71
C ASP A 684 -28.65 -90.71 17.30
N GLY A 685 -29.71 -90.05 16.83
CA GLY A 685 -31.10 -90.20 17.29
C GLY A 685 -31.63 -89.05 18.14
N GLY A 686 -30.79 -88.10 18.60
CA GLY A 686 -31.23 -86.92 19.39
C GLY A 686 -31.87 -85.78 18.57
N GLN A 687 -32.71 -84.96 19.22
CA GLN A 687 -33.41 -83.79 18.63
C GLN A 687 -33.52 -82.60 19.61
N ALA A 688 -33.66 -81.36 19.10
CA ALA A 688 -33.89 -80.14 19.89
C ALA A 688 -34.53 -79.00 19.07
N SER A 689 -34.98 -77.91 19.71
CA SER A 689 -35.50 -76.70 19.02
C SER A 689 -34.91 -75.41 19.58
N GLY A 690 -34.81 -74.38 18.73
CA GLY A 690 -34.15 -73.11 19.04
C GLY A 690 -33.04 -72.75 18.04
N ALA A 691 -32.72 -71.47 17.90
CA ALA A 691 -31.66 -71.02 17.00
C ALA A 691 -30.26 -71.49 17.44
N SER A 692 -30.10 -71.78 18.75
CA SER A 692 -28.89 -72.36 19.34
C SER A 692 -29.26 -73.44 20.36
N VAL A 693 -28.67 -74.64 20.25
CA VAL A 693 -29.00 -75.85 21.05
C VAL A 693 -27.74 -76.67 21.36
N ALA A 694 -27.78 -77.58 22.35
CA ALA A 694 -26.62 -78.39 22.76
C ALA A 694 -26.94 -79.91 22.84
N HIS A 695 -25.97 -80.77 22.50
CA HIS A 695 -26.12 -82.24 22.46
C HIS A 695 -24.81 -83.00 22.80
N THR A 696 -24.88 -84.17 23.43
CA THR A 696 -23.69 -84.93 23.91
C THR A 696 -23.63 -86.33 23.28
N TYR A 697 -22.46 -86.72 22.75
CA TYR A 697 -22.24 -88.01 22.10
C TYR A 697 -21.54 -89.03 23.01
N ALA A 698 -22.00 -90.29 22.97
CA ALA A 698 -21.57 -91.36 23.88
C ALA A 698 -20.38 -92.21 23.36
N ALA A 699 -20.00 -92.10 22.09
CA ALA A 699 -18.89 -92.82 21.48
C ALA A 699 -18.04 -91.88 20.61
N PRO A 700 -16.71 -92.12 20.49
CA PRO A 700 -15.88 -91.34 19.59
C PRO A 700 -16.23 -91.71 18.14
N GLY A 701 -16.32 -90.71 17.27
CA GLY A 701 -16.80 -90.87 15.91
C GLY A 701 -17.14 -89.54 15.22
N VAL A 702 -17.67 -89.63 14.00
CA VAL A 702 -18.13 -88.47 13.22
C VAL A 702 -19.64 -88.55 13.03
N TYR A 703 -20.37 -87.51 13.41
CA TYR A 703 -21.85 -87.41 13.37
C TYR A 703 -22.31 -86.25 12.48
N THR A 704 -23.54 -86.30 11.93
CA THR A 704 -24.12 -85.24 11.09
C THR A 704 -25.41 -84.69 11.71
N ALA A 705 -25.46 -83.38 11.97
CA ALA A 705 -26.61 -82.68 12.52
C ALA A 705 -27.34 -81.79 11.49
N THR A 706 -28.67 -81.74 11.52
CA THR A 706 -29.54 -81.06 10.54
C THR A 706 -30.53 -80.12 11.24
N VAL A 707 -30.74 -78.90 10.70
CA VAL A 707 -31.70 -77.88 11.18
C VAL A 707 -32.73 -77.51 10.11
N THR A 708 -33.96 -77.19 10.53
CA THR A 708 -35.04 -76.58 9.73
C THR A 708 -35.43 -75.22 10.32
N ALA A 709 -35.49 -74.15 9.52
CA ALA A 709 -35.93 -72.81 9.93
C ALA A 709 -37.19 -72.32 9.17
N ALA A 710 -38.09 -71.55 9.81
CA ALA A 710 -39.33 -71.03 9.20
C ALA A 710 -39.81 -69.68 9.79
N ASN A 711 -40.40 -68.79 8.95
CA ASN A 711 -41.20 -67.62 9.39
C ASN A 711 -42.63 -67.68 8.81
N GLY A 712 -43.43 -66.63 9.03
CA GLY A 712 -44.80 -66.52 8.52
C GLY A 712 -44.94 -66.52 6.98
N THR A 713 -43.82 -66.47 6.25
CA THR A 713 -43.78 -66.35 4.78
C THR A 713 -43.14 -67.57 4.09
N SER A 714 -42.12 -68.24 4.66
CA SER A 714 -41.44 -69.42 4.06
C SER A 714 -40.66 -70.31 5.07
N ASN A 715 -40.08 -71.45 4.62
CA ASN A 715 -39.21 -72.35 5.42
C ASN A 715 -38.01 -72.93 4.62
N ALA A 716 -36.91 -73.34 5.29
CA ALA A 716 -35.68 -73.92 4.70
C ALA A 716 -34.89 -74.89 5.65
N GLN A 717 -33.93 -75.68 5.14
CA GLN A 717 -33.10 -76.64 5.92
C GLN A 717 -31.59 -76.53 5.66
N SER A 718 -30.73 -76.94 6.62
CA SER A 718 -29.25 -76.99 6.50
C SER A 718 -28.59 -78.04 7.43
N GLN A 719 -27.33 -78.46 7.20
CA GLN A 719 -26.65 -79.52 7.98
C GLN A 719 -25.13 -79.30 8.23
N THR A 720 -24.55 -79.94 9.26
CA THR A 720 -23.12 -79.84 9.65
C THR A 720 -22.57 -81.15 10.28
N ALA A 721 -21.26 -81.41 10.17
CA ALA A 721 -20.60 -82.59 10.72
C ALA A 721 -19.83 -82.29 12.03
N VAL A 722 -19.80 -83.24 12.97
CA VAL A 722 -19.17 -83.14 14.30
C VAL A 722 -18.23 -84.32 14.52
N ILE A 723 -17.00 -84.05 14.98
CA ILE A 723 -16.00 -85.08 15.32
C ILE A 723 -15.89 -85.20 16.86
N VAL A 724 -15.83 -86.42 17.38
CA VAL A 724 -15.72 -86.73 18.82
C VAL A 724 -14.49 -87.62 19.07
N GLU A 725 -13.53 -87.18 19.90
CA GLU A 725 -12.26 -87.90 20.17
C GLU A 725 -11.95 -88.11 21.68
N GLN A 726 -11.01 -89.03 22.00
CA GLN A 726 -10.46 -89.27 23.34
C GLN A 726 -9.18 -88.45 23.59
N ALA A 727 -9.01 -87.89 24.79
CA ALA A 727 -7.84 -87.09 25.18
C ALA A 727 -6.55 -87.93 25.40
N LEU A 728 -5.39 -87.28 25.19
CA LEU A 728 -4.03 -87.85 25.33
C LEU A 728 -3.63 -88.07 26.80
N ALA A 729 -2.91 -89.16 27.12
CA ALA A 729 -2.35 -89.41 28.45
C ALA A 729 -0.99 -90.16 28.42
N GLY A 730 -0.15 -89.96 29.44
CA GLY A 730 1.10 -90.70 29.64
C GLY A 730 2.26 -90.29 28.71
N VAL A 731 2.49 -89.00 28.48
CA VAL A 731 3.54 -88.49 27.56
C VAL A 731 4.88 -88.27 28.30
N SER A 732 6.04 -88.62 27.69
CA SER A 732 7.39 -88.41 28.28
C SER A 732 8.49 -88.08 27.23
N LEU A 733 9.61 -87.44 27.65
CA LEU A 733 10.73 -86.96 26.81
C LEU A 733 12.11 -87.49 27.28
N GLN A 734 13.02 -87.83 26.35
CA GLN A 734 14.40 -88.30 26.60
C GLN A 734 15.46 -87.57 25.73
N GLY A 735 16.68 -87.31 26.24
CA GLY A 735 17.81 -86.67 25.50
C GLY A 735 19.07 -86.39 26.34
N ALA A 736 20.15 -85.87 25.71
CA ALA A 736 21.46 -85.61 26.37
C ALA A 736 21.50 -84.30 27.20
N SER A 737 22.39 -84.22 28.21
CA SER A 737 22.41 -83.13 29.21
C SER A 737 23.49 -82.04 29.01
N SER A 738 24.47 -82.20 28.11
CA SER A 738 25.49 -81.16 27.81
C SER A 738 26.11 -81.24 26.40
N GLY A 739 26.66 -80.13 25.89
CA GLY A 739 27.36 -79.98 24.59
C GLY A 739 28.25 -78.72 24.46
N GLU A 740 28.75 -78.44 23.25
CA GLU A 740 29.63 -77.28 22.92
C GLU A 740 29.02 -76.44 21.79
N VAL A 741 29.30 -75.14 21.77
CA VAL A 741 28.81 -74.24 20.71
C VAL A 741 29.21 -74.74 19.33
N GLY A 742 28.24 -74.85 18.42
CA GLY A 742 28.45 -75.30 17.03
C GLY A 742 28.45 -76.83 16.81
N ARG A 743 28.10 -77.66 17.81
CA ARG A 743 27.99 -79.13 17.69
C ARG A 743 26.58 -79.66 18.00
N ALA A 744 26.18 -80.80 17.41
CA ALA A 744 24.80 -81.32 17.46
C ALA A 744 24.46 -82.18 18.70
N VAL A 745 23.19 -82.15 19.14
CA VAL A 745 22.62 -82.86 20.31
C VAL A 745 21.21 -83.45 20.01
N SER A 746 20.88 -84.67 20.48
CA SER A 746 19.66 -85.45 20.10
C SER A 746 18.58 -85.64 21.21
N PHE A 747 17.28 -85.71 20.83
CA PHE A 747 16.07 -85.83 21.72
C PHE A 747 14.93 -86.72 21.15
N ALA A 748 14.05 -87.33 21.99
CA ALA A 748 12.88 -88.19 21.58
C ALA A 748 11.66 -88.27 22.56
N VAL A 749 10.41 -88.52 22.09
CA VAL A 749 9.12 -88.55 22.87
C VAL A 749 8.34 -89.88 22.83
N GLN A 750 7.59 -90.24 23.91
CA GLN A 750 6.68 -91.41 24.00
C GLN A 750 5.27 -91.08 24.54
N VAL A 751 4.18 -91.75 24.06
CA VAL A 751 2.73 -91.51 24.44
C VAL A 751 2.01 -92.80 24.89
N GLY A 752 1.18 -92.73 25.94
CA GLY A 752 0.51 -93.87 26.58
C GLY A 752 -0.97 -94.17 26.21
N ALA A 753 -1.81 -93.14 26.01
CA ALA A 753 -3.21 -93.28 25.58
C ALA A 753 -3.68 -92.08 24.74
N GLY A 754 -4.72 -92.27 23.91
CA GLY A 754 -5.09 -91.32 22.85
C GLY A 754 -4.14 -91.42 21.64
N GLN A 755 -4.57 -90.91 20.48
CA GLN A 755 -3.77 -90.93 19.26
C GLN A 755 -3.28 -89.51 18.97
N ALA A 756 -1.95 -89.30 18.99
CA ALA A 756 -1.36 -88.01 18.67
C ALA A 756 -1.42 -87.76 17.15
N SER A 757 -1.89 -86.59 16.74
CA SER A 757 -1.88 -86.15 15.34
C SER A 757 -0.78 -85.13 15.03
N ARG A 758 -0.11 -84.56 16.05
CA ARG A 758 0.98 -83.58 15.86
C ARG A 758 2.00 -83.58 17.02
N ILE A 759 3.29 -83.43 16.70
CA ILE A 759 4.38 -83.18 17.67
C ILE A 759 5.23 -81.98 17.22
N THR A 760 5.48 -81.03 18.13
CA THR A 760 6.29 -79.83 17.89
C THR A 760 7.42 -79.71 18.92
N TRP A 761 8.62 -79.38 18.46
CA TRP A 761 9.83 -79.26 19.28
C TRP A 761 10.26 -77.80 19.43
N GLN A 762 10.70 -77.44 20.63
CA GLN A 762 11.33 -76.17 20.97
C GLN A 762 12.63 -76.47 21.70
N PHE A 763 13.76 -75.96 21.20
CA PHE A 763 15.07 -76.29 21.78
C PHE A 763 15.58 -75.25 22.78
N GLY A 764 14.92 -74.09 22.87
CA GLY A 764 15.23 -73.04 23.84
C GLY A 764 16.15 -71.94 23.31
N ASP A 765 16.61 -72.03 22.06
CA ASP A 765 17.40 -71.02 21.34
C ASP A 765 16.60 -70.37 20.19
N GLU A 766 15.30 -70.20 20.41
CA GLU A 766 14.31 -69.61 19.49
C GLU A 766 14.02 -70.43 18.21
N LEU A 767 14.67 -71.58 18.03
CA LEU A 767 14.38 -72.49 16.92
C LEU A 767 13.25 -73.48 17.29
N MET A 768 12.26 -73.57 16.40
CA MET A 768 11.19 -74.57 16.45
C MET A 768 11.27 -75.50 15.26
N ALA A 769 11.14 -76.80 15.52
CA ALA A 769 11.05 -77.81 14.47
C ALA A 769 9.79 -78.66 14.67
N ALA A 770 9.03 -78.88 13.59
CA ALA A 770 8.05 -79.95 13.56
C ALA A 770 8.77 -81.24 13.15
N ALA A 771 8.56 -82.33 13.88
CA ALA A 771 9.09 -83.62 13.44
C ALA A 771 8.35 -84.09 12.17
N PRO A 772 9.02 -84.74 11.21
CA PRO A 772 8.34 -85.37 10.08
C PRO A 772 7.43 -86.49 10.63
N ALA A 773 6.16 -86.47 10.23
CA ALA A 773 5.17 -87.45 10.67
C ALA A 773 5.35 -88.76 9.88
N GLU A 774 6.00 -89.77 10.48
CA GLU A 774 5.90 -91.14 9.95
C GLU A 774 5.69 -92.19 11.04
N ALA A 775 4.46 -92.72 11.08
CA ALA A 775 4.16 -94.16 11.15
C ALA A 775 2.66 -94.38 10.86
N SER A 776 2.36 -94.93 9.69
CA SER A 776 1.06 -95.50 9.36
C SER A 776 0.77 -96.71 10.26
N ALA A 777 -0.39 -96.69 10.92
CA ALA A 777 -1.11 -97.82 11.52
C ALA A 777 -0.27 -99.04 11.94
N GLY A 778 0.29 -99.02 13.16
CA GLY A 778 0.85 -100.19 13.81
C GLY A 778 2.17 -99.91 14.54
N TYR A 779 2.10 -99.65 15.85
CA TYR A 779 3.20 -99.62 16.82
C TYR A 779 4.55 -99.02 16.36
N ALA A 780 4.72 -97.70 16.52
CA ALA A 780 6.00 -97.11 16.90
C ALA A 780 5.76 -95.86 17.79
N PRO A 781 5.96 -95.95 19.12
CA PRO A 781 5.63 -94.86 20.04
C PRO A 781 6.79 -93.85 20.22
N TRP A 782 7.63 -93.60 19.21
CA TRP A 782 8.81 -92.74 19.34
C TRP A 782 9.11 -91.90 18.08
N ALA A 783 9.28 -90.59 18.25
CA ALA A 783 9.80 -89.66 17.25
C ALA A 783 11.02 -88.91 17.82
N SER A 784 12.15 -88.86 17.09
CA SER A 784 13.43 -88.26 17.54
C SER A 784 13.94 -87.13 16.64
N VAL A 785 14.75 -86.20 17.18
CA VAL A 785 15.29 -85.00 16.49
C VAL A 785 16.69 -84.59 17.00
N ASP A 786 17.55 -84.04 16.13
CA ASP A 786 18.89 -83.50 16.43
C ASP A 786 18.94 -81.97 16.28
N HIS A 787 19.72 -81.26 17.12
CA HIS A 787 19.82 -79.79 17.15
C HIS A 787 21.22 -79.25 17.47
N VAL A 788 21.65 -78.12 16.87
CA VAL A 788 22.97 -77.47 17.07
C VAL A 788 22.79 -76.07 17.67
N TYR A 789 23.45 -75.77 18.79
CA TYR A 789 23.35 -74.48 19.46
C TYR A 789 24.46 -73.52 19.04
N ALA A 790 24.09 -72.28 18.67
CA ALA A 790 25.01 -71.26 18.20
C ALA A 790 25.66 -70.41 19.32
N ALA A 791 25.18 -70.52 20.56
CA ALA A 791 25.67 -69.75 21.69
C ALA A 791 25.80 -70.62 22.96
N PRO A 792 26.68 -70.25 23.91
CA PRO A 792 26.82 -70.96 25.16
C PRO A 792 25.67 -70.59 26.11
N GLY A 793 25.17 -71.56 26.87
CA GLY A 793 24.02 -71.37 27.75
C GLY A 793 23.37 -72.67 28.18
N THR A 794 22.40 -72.61 29.08
CA THR A 794 21.55 -73.76 29.40
C THR A 794 20.20 -73.57 28.74
N TYR A 795 19.83 -74.52 27.89
CA TYR A 795 18.63 -74.47 27.07
C TYR A 795 17.59 -75.48 27.55
N GLN A 796 16.31 -75.10 27.46
CA GLN A 796 15.17 -75.95 27.78
C GLN A 796 14.58 -76.51 26.50
N VAL A 797 14.57 -77.84 26.38
CA VAL A 797 13.98 -78.55 25.26
C VAL A 797 12.59 -79.02 25.65
N ILE A 798 11.58 -78.56 24.92
CA ILE A 798 10.17 -78.87 25.15
C ILE A 798 9.60 -79.55 23.90
N ALA A 799 8.90 -80.66 24.12
CA ALA A 799 8.09 -81.30 23.10
C ALA A 799 6.60 -81.16 23.44
N THR A 800 5.81 -80.77 22.44
CA THR A 800 4.37 -80.57 22.53
C THR A 800 3.65 -81.60 21.67
N VAL A 801 2.82 -82.45 22.26
CA VAL A 801 2.08 -83.52 21.59
C VAL A 801 0.59 -83.21 21.62
N ALA A 802 -0.10 -83.25 20.48
CA ALA A 802 -1.51 -82.86 20.37
C ALA A 802 -2.36 -83.83 19.51
N ASN A 803 -3.66 -83.87 19.79
CA ASN A 803 -4.73 -84.38 18.93
C ASN A 803 -5.87 -83.35 18.79
N ALA A 804 -7.01 -83.68 18.17
CA ALA A 804 -8.04 -82.68 17.89
C ALA A 804 -8.72 -82.13 19.15
N VAL A 805 -8.55 -82.79 20.30
CA VAL A 805 -9.27 -82.48 21.55
C VAL A 805 -8.36 -82.26 22.78
N SER A 806 -7.05 -82.52 22.69
CA SER A 806 -6.12 -82.41 23.82
C SER A 806 -4.67 -82.20 23.38
N GLN A 807 -3.87 -81.58 24.25
CA GLN A 807 -2.44 -81.29 24.02
C GLN A 807 -1.66 -81.44 25.33
N VAL A 808 -0.48 -82.07 25.27
CA VAL A 808 0.40 -82.34 26.43
C VAL A 808 1.82 -81.87 26.10
N GLN A 809 2.49 -81.23 27.06
CA GLN A 809 3.87 -80.77 26.94
C GLN A 809 4.79 -81.48 27.94
N VAL A 810 6.01 -81.79 27.51
CA VAL A 810 7.08 -82.41 28.32
C VAL A 810 8.41 -81.75 27.99
N GLY A 811 9.34 -81.63 28.95
CA GLY A 811 10.60 -80.93 28.73
C GLY A 811 11.80 -81.46 29.53
N THR A 812 13.01 -81.09 29.09
CA THR A 812 14.33 -81.40 29.71
C THR A 812 15.33 -80.26 29.45
N SER A 813 16.47 -80.22 30.15
CA SER A 813 17.49 -79.17 30.01
C SER A 813 18.85 -79.67 29.49
N VAL A 814 19.53 -78.89 28.65
CA VAL A 814 20.88 -79.16 28.11
C VAL A 814 21.81 -77.95 28.27
N ALA A 815 23.06 -78.15 28.69
CA ALA A 815 24.04 -77.07 28.89
C ALA A 815 25.15 -77.02 27.81
N ILE A 816 25.38 -75.86 27.20
CA ILE A 816 26.31 -75.59 26.08
C ILE A 816 27.41 -74.59 26.52
N ARG A 817 28.69 -74.84 26.17
CA ARG A 817 29.88 -74.05 26.61
C ARG A 817 30.61 -73.31 25.46
N ASP A 818 31.30 -72.19 25.78
CA ASP A 818 32.00 -71.25 24.86
C ASP A 818 33.46 -71.65 24.52
N VAL A 819 34.09 -70.93 23.57
CA VAL A 819 35.47 -71.18 23.04
C VAL A 819 36.44 -69.99 23.22
N ALA A 820 37.76 -70.22 23.17
CA ALA A 820 38.82 -69.21 23.41
C ALA A 820 39.01 -68.20 22.25
N ILE A 821 39.55 -66.99 22.54
CA ILE A 821 39.79 -65.92 21.54
C ILE A 821 41.02 -66.21 20.67
N ALA A 822 40.91 -66.03 19.35
CA ALA A 822 42.02 -66.11 18.40
C ALA A 822 42.09 -64.93 17.39
N ASP A 823 43.31 -64.60 16.94
CA ASP A 823 43.67 -63.63 15.87
C ASP A 823 43.06 -62.21 15.95
N SER A 824 43.38 -61.42 17.00
CA SER A 824 42.85 -60.05 17.16
C SER A 824 43.62 -58.95 16.40
N SER A 825 42.91 -58.08 15.65
CA SER A 825 43.48 -56.92 14.90
C SER A 825 42.78 -55.58 15.17
N ILE A 826 43.47 -54.46 14.87
CA ILE A 826 42.98 -53.07 14.98
C ILE A 826 42.88 -52.43 13.59
N ASP A 827 41.70 -51.93 13.24
CA ASP A 827 41.46 -51.11 12.04
C ASP A 827 41.04 -49.68 12.41
N TRP A 828 41.35 -48.69 11.57
CA TRP A 828 40.91 -47.30 11.78
C TRP A 828 40.68 -46.52 10.48
N SER A 829 39.91 -45.43 10.55
CA SER A 829 39.61 -44.55 9.39
C SER A 829 39.41 -43.08 9.79
N GLY A 830 39.74 -42.15 8.89
CA GLY A 830 39.60 -40.68 9.03
C GLY A 830 40.89 -39.90 8.75
N GLN A 831 40.85 -38.56 8.78
CA GLN A 831 42.03 -37.71 8.54
C GLN A 831 42.84 -37.50 9.84
N LEU A 832 44.15 -37.73 9.77
CA LEU A 832 45.10 -37.57 10.88
C LEU A 832 45.52 -36.11 11.11
N GLU A 833 44.56 -35.23 11.34
CA GLU A 833 44.79 -33.81 11.67
C GLU A 833 44.17 -33.46 13.03
N ILE A 834 44.74 -32.46 13.70
CA ILE A 834 44.26 -32.03 15.01
C ILE A 834 42.79 -31.58 14.92
N GLY A 835 41.98 -32.09 15.83
CA GLY A 835 40.56 -31.77 15.93
C GLY A 835 39.64 -32.58 15.00
N GLN A 836 40.19 -33.51 14.20
CA GLN A 836 39.40 -34.45 13.40
C GLN A 836 39.17 -35.78 14.15
N THR A 837 37.93 -36.28 14.10
CA THR A 837 37.55 -37.55 14.75
C THR A 837 37.91 -38.74 13.87
N LEU A 838 38.57 -39.73 14.46
CA LEU A 838 38.92 -41.01 13.84
C LEU A 838 38.06 -42.12 14.43
N ASN A 839 37.65 -43.10 13.63
CA ASN A 839 36.94 -44.28 14.13
C ASN A 839 37.86 -45.53 14.15
N PHE A 840 37.83 -46.31 15.24
CA PHE A 840 38.67 -47.48 15.51
C PHE A 840 37.84 -48.72 15.80
N ILE A 841 38.18 -49.86 15.18
CA ILE A 841 37.41 -51.11 15.27
C ILE A 841 38.32 -52.32 15.57
N ALA A 842 37.88 -53.18 16.49
CA ALA A 842 38.50 -54.47 16.83
C ALA A 842 37.91 -55.62 16.02
N ARG A 843 38.76 -56.53 15.49
CA ARG A 843 38.35 -57.74 14.74
C ARG A 843 39.00 -59.01 15.30
N MET A 844 38.30 -60.16 15.27
CA MET A 844 38.72 -61.47 15.79
C MET A 844 38.14 -62.64 14.96
N SER A 845 38.80 -63.81 14.92
CA SER A 845 38.38 -64.99 14.13
C SER A 845 37.59 -66.04 14.92
N GLU A 846 37.87 -66.21 16.22
CA GLU A 846 37.17 -67.12 17.14
C GLU A 846 36.98 -66.50 18.53
N GLY A 847 36.03 -67.05 19.31
CA GLY A 847 35.64 -66.56 20.63
C GLY A 847 34.43 -65.63 20.58
N THR A 848 33.45 -65.85 21.47
CA THR A 848 32.24 -65.02 21.57
C THR A 848 32.22 -64.21 22.87
N SER A 849 31.34 -63.19 22.95
CA SER A 849 31.17 -62.30 24.12
C SER A 849 32.46 -61.60 24.59
N VAL A 850 33.20 -61.03 23.65
CA VAL A 850 34.48 -60.35 23.93
C VAL A 850 34.27 -58.90 24.36
N SER A 851 34.98 -58.46 25.40
CA SER A 851 35.08 -57.07 25.85
C SER A 851 36.38 -56.42 25.37
N CYS A 852 36.29 -55.18 24.87
CA CYS A 852 37.41 -54.43 24.28
C CYS A 852 37.69 -53.13 25.05
N ILE A 853 38.97 -52.83 25.32
CA ILE A 853 39.43 -51.57 25.93
C ILE A 853 40.58 -50.98 25.12
N TRP A 854 40.48 -49.68 24.81
CA TRP A 854 41.41 -48.91 23.99
C TRP A 854 42.17 -47.86 24.79
N ASP A 855 43.46 -47.73 24.55
CA ASP A 855 44.32 -46.64 25.06
C ASP A 855 44.97 -45.93 23.87
N PHE A 856 44.71 -44.62 23.73
CA PHE A 856 45.14 -43.81 22.59
C PHE A 856 46.46 -43.06 22.81
N ASP A 857 47.08 -43.19 23.99
CA ASP A 857 48.44 -42.68 24.27
C ASP A 857 48.59 -41.14 24.18
N ASP A 858 47.50 -40.38 24.17
CA ASP A 858 47.50 -38.90 24.19
C ASP A 858 47.14 -38.31 25.58
N GLY A 859 47.04 -39.19 26.58
CA GLY A 859 46.66 -38.83 27.95
C GLY A 859 45.15 -38.79 28.20
N THR A 860 44.32 -39.04 27.19
CA THR A 860 42.89 -39.23 27.41
C THR A 860 42.60 -40.57 28.11
N PRO A 861 41.52 -40.67 28.90
CA PRO A 861 41.14 -41.92 29.55
C PRO A 861 40.87 -43.05 28.55
N PRO A 862 41.23 -44.31 28.86
CA PRO A 862 40.93 -45.45 28.01
C PRO A 862 39.44 -45.56 27.69
N LEU A 863 39.11 -45.87 26.43
CA LEU A 863 37.73 -46.05 25.98
C LEU A 863 37.37 -47.53 25.95
N SER A 864 36.15 -47.86 26.38
CA SER A 864 35.62 -49.22 26.33
C SER A 864 34.61 -49.38 25.18
N GLY A 865 34.68 -50.50 24.47
CA GLY A 865 33.83 -50.79 23.31
C GLY A 865 34.67 -51.34 22.16
N CYS A 866 34.16 -52.25 21.34
CA CYS A 866 34.95 -52.84 20.24
C CYS A 866 34.94 -51.98 18.96
N ASP A 867 34.18 -50.87 18.94
CA ASP A 867 34.11 -49.85 17.90
C ASP A 867 34.02 -48.49 18.62
N VAL A 868 35.01 -47.61 18.46
CA VAL A 868 35.14 -46.36 19.22
C VAL A 868 35.70 -45.22 18.37
N GLU A 869 35.17 -44.02 18.60
CA GLU A 869 35.67 -42.79 17.99
C GLU A 869 36.60 -42.03 18.94
N HIS A 870 37.67 -41.45 18.39
CA HIS A 870 38.64 -40.65 19.15
C HIS A 870 39.17 -39.46 18.35
N THR A 871 39.33 -38.31 19.00
CA THR A 871 39.79 -37.05 18.39
C THR A 871 41.04 -36.54 19.10
N TYR A 872 42.15 -36.44 18.38
CA TYR A 872 43.38 -35.89 18.93
C TYR A 872 43.37 -34.36 18.85
N VAL A 873 43.53 -33.70 19.99
CA VAL A 873 43.51 -32.22 20.11
C VAL A 873 44.91 -31.58 20.10
N ILE A 874 45.97 -32.38 20.13
CA ILE A 874 47.37 -31.94 20.02
C ILE A 874 48.08 -32.83 18.98
N GLY A 875 48.87 -32.20 18.11
CA GLY A 875 49.63 -32.90 17.07
C GLY A 875 50.81 -33.67 17.68
N GLY A 876 51.04 -34.91 17.22
CA GLY A 876 52.03 -35.81 17.81
C GLY A 876 52.02 -37.20 17.19
N ASN A 877 52.92 -38.08 17.65
CA ASN A 877 52.91 -39.51 17.33
C ASN A 877 52.37 -40.30 18.53
N TYR A 878 51.43 -41.21 18.30
CA TYR A 878 50.70 -41.94 19.35
C TYR A 878 50.67 -43.45 19.08
N THR A 879 50.75 -44.29 20.13
CA THR A 879 50.64 -45.76 20.03
C THR A 879 49.33 -46.28 20.60
N VAL A 880 48.36 -46.59 19.75
CA VAL A 880 47.05 -47.12 20.15
C VAL A 880 47.16 -48.59 20.56
N LYS A 881 46.62 -48.95 21.72
CA LYS A 881 46.59 -50.33 22.25
C LYS A 881 45.16 -50.79 22.46
N LEU A 882 44.89 -52.05 22.13
CA LEU A 882 43.61 -52.74 22.32
C LEU A 882 43.80 -53.97 23.20
N TRP A 883 43.02 -54.09 24.27
CA TRP A 883 42.87 -55.31 25.07
C TRP A 883 41.53 -55.98 24.79
N THR A 884 41.52 -57.28 24.50
CA THR A 884 40.32 -58.10 24.27
C THR A 884 40.21 -59.23 25.30
N VAL A 885 39.03 -59.47 25.88
CA VAL A 885 38.81 -60.50 26.93
C VAL A 885 37.46 -61.19 26.79
N ASN A 886 37.40 -62.52 26.92
CA ASN A 886 36.15 -63.27 27.11
C ASN A 886 36.22 -64.22 28.31
N SER A 887 35.18 -65.02 28.51
CA SER A 887 35.05 -65.94 29.66
C SER A 887 36.15 -67.00 29.74
N ILE A 888 36.91 -67.20 28.66
CA ILE A 888 37.95 -68.23 28.53
C ILE A 888 39.37 -67.62 28.58
N GLY A 889 39.60 -66.37 28.12
CA GLY A 889 40.94 -65.75 28.14
C GLY A 889 41.02 -64.29 27.64
N ALA A 890 42.23 -63.72 27.63
CA ALA A 890 42.53 -62.32 27.26
C ALA A 890 43.72 -62.16 26.29
N ALA A 891 43.69 -61.17 25.38
CA ALA A 891 44.73 -60.84 24.40
C ALA A 891 44.96 -59.31 24.23
N VAL A 892 46.10 -58.89 23.67
CA VAL A 892 46.47 -57.46 23.47
C VAL A 892 47.08 -57.22 22.07
N THR A 893 46.57 -56.21 21.36
CA THR A 893 47.04 -55.78 20.02
C THR A 893 47.43 -54.28 20.03
N LYS A 894 48.39 -53.82 19.19
CA LYS A 894 48.85 -52.41 19.15
C LYS A 894 49.08 -51.87 17.73
N THR A 895 48.92 -50.57 17.50
CA THR A 895 49.24 -49.86 16.24
C THR A 895 49.71 -48.41 16.48
N ASN A 896 50.48 -47.80 15.56
CA ASN A 896 51.07 -46.45 15.72
C ASN A 896 50.50 -45.43 14.72
N LEU A 897 50.28 -44.18 15.16
CA LEU A 897 49.70 -43.07 14.38
C LEU A 897 50.49 -41.76 14.52
N LYS A 898 50.36 -40.85 13.53
CA LYS A 898 50.95 -39.49 13.52
C LYS A 898 49.90 -38.44 13.14
N VAL A 899 49.64 -37.46 14.00
CA VAL A 899 48.62 -36.39 13.86
C VAL A 899 49.29 -35.02 13.69
N THR A 900 48.80 -34.17 12.76
CA THR A 900 49.41 -32.87 12.38
C THR A 900 48.49 -31.64 12.52
N ASP A 901 49.03 -30.41 12.68
CA ASP A 901 48.29 -29.13 12.81
C ASP A 901 47.52 -28.71 11.52
N PRO A 902 46.36 -28.01 11.64
CA PRO A 902 45.60 -27.47 10.50
C PRO A 902 46.21 -26.17 9.92
N THR A 903 46.12 -25.95 8.59
CA THR A 903 46.72 -24.80 7.88
C THR A 903 45.86 -23.50 7.94
N PRO A 904 46.42 -22.26 8.02
CA PRO A 904 45.65 -21.05 8.42
C PRO A 904 44.96 -20.27 7.27
N ALA A 905 43.77 -19.69 7.54
CA ALA A 905 43.08 -18.67 6.72
C ALA A 905 42.87 -17.35 7.51
N ALA A 906 42.88 -16.21 6.80
CA ALA A 906 43.18 -14.84 7.27
C ALA A 906 42.18 -14.16 8.25
N GLN A 907 42.74 -13.33 9.14
CA GLN A 907 42.09 -12.52 10.21
C GLN A 907 41.56 -11.14 9.75
N GLY A 908 40.54 -10.61 10.44
CA GLY A 908 40.15 -9.18 10.44
C GLY A 908 39.32 -8.79 11.68
N ASN A 909 39.80 -7.77 12.41
CA ASN A 909 39.61 -7.47 13.84
C ASN A 909 38.31 -6.78 14.31
N ALA A 910 38.09 -6.91 15.62
CA ALA A 910 37.12 -6.30 16.54
C ALA A 910 37.30 -4.80 16.85
N LEU A 911 36.27 -4.14 17.41
CA LEU A 911 36.22 -3.60 18.80
C LEU A 911 34.99 -2.68 19.06
N TYR A 912 34.34 -2.87 20.22
CA TYR A 912 33.41 -1.93 20.88
C TYR A 912 33.72 -1.93 22.38
N LEU A 913 33.84 -0.76 23.02
CA LEU A 913 33.45 -0.48 24.43
C LEU A 913 33.59 1.04 24.74
N PRO A 914 32.69 1.66 25.55
CA PRO A 914 32.55 3.11 25.69
C PRO A 914 33.07 3.74 27.01
N ALA A 915 33.23 5.08 26.95
CA ALA A 915 33.04 6.13 27.97
C ALA A 915 33.77 6.12 29.32
N ILE A 916 34.55 7.20 29.58
CA ILE A 916 34.68 7.87 30.89
C ILE A 916 34.74 9.40 30.67
N ARG A 917 33.94 10.16 31.43
CA ARG A 917 33.93 11.64 31.52
C ARG A 917 35.10 12.16 32.35
N ARG A 918 35.75 13.24 31.88
CA ARG A 918 35.75 14.57 32.52
C ARG A 918 36.23 15.61 31.53
#